data_AF-A0A971FLM1-F1
#
_entry.id   AF-A0A971FLM1-F1
#
_cell.length_a   1.000
_cell.length_b   1.000
_cell.length_c   1.000
_cell.angle_alpha   90.00
_cell.angle_beta   90.00
_cell.angle_gamma   90.00
#
_symmetry.space_group_name_H-M   'P 1'
#
loop_
_entity.id
_entity.type
_entity.pdbx_description
1 polymer ?
#
loop_
_entity_poly.entity_id
_entity_poly.type
_entity_poly.pdbx_seq_one_letter_code
_entity_poly.pdbx_strand_id
1 'polypeptide(L)'
;MRKNIEVIFVAFITVAAFATNHAYLRSAPAPLENRYQAQLSHFYPAVFFAAGHGLGTTDVEKIPGLPEFIFGETESFDVSNIPSDIRLVPLTSPALAHLYLLYAIGWTWRLFGVSLDALVMLLVFLRTINILVIYALFRTVLCRGISLAAALFLCLTPALLFEGLMLRYFFRSPFLFSTLLVCLALAVRQWKPSSVLAFSALAGGMLGIGMGFRQDLLICLPPPLAGLLCFARVKLPYTLRRRATALLLFTLLFILFASPVLLRNETTGEETPLHAVLLGLSPRVESDLGFGGASYEVMPAAVIGDSANLAVISTYARRAGTTESMLNKDSGEYKRYEGDKDTNLLLDPYYLFNGKVYAQYAEQYVRDLLWTFPADFITRAWEAVASVPRIPADMHELLCRTHDGLPRWMRVNLWFQEIILTHIRNWGLLYIVLALCAFSGRHFSSALFLTGVLAWFGGSSSLMYAYRYIHYLAVLPVLASLIFFYVIVKFLMRAVRAGDSRRFPGKTRLKADAINVLCYLGVVLFVLVVPIAVSRFWQARQVNLLVDTIEAGAMTPTQMAVKIREHSILFCPKTPLPGLVGSGTLEPGNAAGEYVALAFDTHGWDIPVTIEYDKKRSMNDYSQTIVVQGIDDGDVGRVYLYFPVYELDMSYKLDLWRDFKRAYPYWSGSQDDTRPLEEQDWWKRGRFEGISISEGHAALFSGFFTVDIDDAVRILPTIQIPRDRRFLRTYKTGDVERTVRRWMDGCRKRPISIDPVQTNNDCWELDEDLLYPPASPIFASPLLKEDTLKDYLAQWQQRLTYITALSDAAALDLANKGTEWFREKRIEDAIGAYTAACEFAPDDPLYFVRIGQLFQNSRRSKEALDAYKKAIILRPDLLDTAHRLNKLSAETEDPAMLRDFWLQVLETYPDNRYAGMQAGILLDYFKDHAQSAEIYNHIHKSYPDDFYVIRLLIRNLFVAEKYTEAYALVEQSVSRFPDRIEDIADMLIASGYELSQLQKDNNEAETVYLLALKLIPDDPY
;
A
#
# COMPACT_ATOMS: atom_id res chain seq x y z
N MET A 1 -33.25 50.99 -5.04
CA MET A 1 -33.49 49.80 -4.20
C MET A 1 -32.90 48.49 -4.74
N ARG A 2 -33.24 48.00 -5.94
CA ARG A 2 -32.78 46.65 -6.40
C ARG A 2 -31.26 46.46 -6.56
N LYS A 3 -30.48 47.51 -6.90
CA LYS A 3 -29.01 47.46 -6.96
C LYS A 3 -28.40 47.47 -5.56
N ASN A 4 -28.93 48.28 -4.65
CA ASN A 4 -28.45 48.40 -3.26
C ASN A 4 -28.53 47.06 -2.49
N ILE A 5 -29.57 46.25 -2.74
CA ILE A 5 -29.70 44.92 -2.11
C ILE A 5 -28.60 43.95 -2.57
N GLU A 6 -28.18 44.01 -3.84
CA GLU A 6 -27.11 43.13 -4.34
C GLU A 6 -25.77 43.47 -3.69
N VAL A 7 -25.49 44.77 -3.52
CA VAL A 7 -24.29 45.25 -2.81
C VAL A 7 -24.29 44.79 -1.36
N ILE A 8 -25.44 44.88 -0.67
CA ILE A 8 -25.57 44.38 0.72
C ILE A 8 -25.29 42.89 0.80
N PHE A 9 -25.82 42.09 -0.13
CA PHE A 9 -25.61 40.63 -0.12
C PHE A 9 -24.15 40.27 -0.41
N VAL A 10 -23.52 40.94 -1.37
CA VAL A 10 -22.08 40.77 -1.64
C VAL A 10 -21.27 41.14 -0.40
N ALA A 11 -21.53 42.29 0.22
CA ALA A 11 -20.84 42.69 1.45
C ALA A 11 -21.03 41.69 2.60
N PHE A 12 -22.25 41.17 2.78
CA PHE A 12 -22.53 40.16 3.80
C PHE A 12 -21.79 38.85 3.54
N ILE A 13 -21.78 38.35 2.29
CA ILE A 13 -21.01 37.16 1.91
C ILE A 13 -19.52 37.38 2.16
N THR A 14 -18.99 38.55 1.78
CA THR A 14 -17.58 38.90 2.01
C THR A 14 -17.23 38.83 3.48
N VAL A 15 -18.01 39.46 4.36
CA VAL A 15 -17.76 39.45 5.81
C VAL A 15 -17.90 38.06 6.40
N ALA A 16 -18.97 37.33 6.04
CA ALA A 16 -19.20 35.98 6.54
C ALA A 16 -18.08 35.02 6.11
N ALA A 17 -17.73 35.01 4.82
CA ALA A 17 -16.67 34.18 4.30
C ALA A 17 -15.32 34.51 4.94
N PHE A 18 -14.97 35.78 5.04
CA PHE A 18 -13.74 36.20 5.69
C PHE A 18 -13.67 35.70 7.14
N ALA A 19 -14.72 35.94 7.94
CA ALA A 19 -14.76 35.56 9.35
C ALA A 19 -14.69 34.05 9.57
N THR A 20 -15.47 33.26 8.82
CA THR A 20 -15.48 31.80 8.97
C THR A 20 -14.17 31.17 8.51
N ASN A 21 -13.55 31.70 7.44
CA ASN A 21 -12.29 31.17 6.92
C ASN A 21 -11.14 31.47 7.88
N HIS A 22 -11.08 32.70 8.39
CA HIS A 22 -10.07 33.09 9.36
C HIS A 22 -10.19 32.26 10.64
N ALA A 23 -11.41 32.06 11.15
CA ALA A 23 -11.67 31.20 12.30
C ALA A 23 -11.26 29.74 12.05
N TYR A 24 -11.58 29.17 10.88
CA TYR A 24 -11.21 27.80 10.53
C TYR A 24 -9.69 27.60 10.48
N LEU A 25 -8.98 28.43 9.70
CA LEU A 25 -7.52 28.31 9.53
C LEU A 25 -6.74 28.48 10.84
N ARG A 26 -7.26 29.30 11.78
CA ARG A 26 -6.67 29.46 13.13
C ARG A 26 -7.07 28.35 14.11
N SER A 27 -8.15 27.63 13.87
CA SER A 27 -8.66 26.56 14.74
C SER A 27 -8.15 25.16 14.41
N ALA A 28 -7.51 24.98 13.24
CA ALA A 28 -6.88 23.71 12.89
C ALA A 28 -5.76 23.43 13.90
N PRO A 29 -5.74 22.26 14.57
CA PRO A 29 -4.90 21.98 15.74
C PRO A 29 -3.39 22.12 15.48
N ALA A 30 -2.98 22.18 14.22
CA ALA A 30 -1.69 22.70 13.85
C ALA A 30 -1.83 23.51 12.55
N PRO A 31 -1.89 24.84 12.58
CA PRO A 31 -1.71 25.64 11.39
C PRO A 31 -0.32 25.40 10.77
N LEU A 32 0.59 24.72 11.49
CA LEU A 32 2.03 24.70 11.24
C LEU A 32 2.70 23.32 11.19
N GLU A 33 2.14 22.24 11.76
CA GLU A 33 2.95 21.04 11.98
C GLU A 33 3.21 20.12 10.78
N ASN A 34 2.68 20.36 9.56
CA ASN A 34 3.15 19.54 8.41
C ASN A 34 2.73 19.94 6.98
N ARG A 35 1.91 20.99 6.75
CA ARG A 35 1.24 21.16 5.42
C ARG A 35 1.60 22.42 4.62
N TYR A 36 2.06 23.50 5.26
CA TYR A 36 2.59 24.68 4.55
C TYR A 36 4.12 24.61 4.33
N GLN A 37 4.85 23.94 5.24
CA GLN A 37 6.32 23.81 5.23
C GLN A 37 6.86 23.27 3.90
N ALA A 38 6.30 22.16 3.40
CA ALA A 38 6.74 21.56 2.12
C ALA A 38 6.55 22.47 0.89
N GLN A 39 5.83 23.59 1.01
CA GLN A 39 5.60 24.54 -0.08
C GLN A 39 6.44 25.82 0.05
N LEU A 40 6.95 26.16 1.24
CA LEU A 40 7.84 27.32 1.41
C LEU A 40 9.15 27.14 0.65
N SER A 41 9.66 25.91 0.57
CA SER A 41 10.80 25.54 -0.29
C SER A 41 10.59 25.92 -1.75
N HIS A 42 9.36 25.88 -2.26
CA HIS A 42 9.03 26.28 -3.62
C HIS A 42 8.82 27.78 -3.78
N PHE A 43 8.45 28.48 -2.70
CA PHE A 43 8.05 29.88 -2.73
C PHE A 43 9.10 30.85 -2.21
N TYR A 44 10.20 30.35 -1.64
CA TYR A 44 11.29 31.20 -1.14
C TYR A 44 11.86 32.19 -2.17
N PRO A 45 11.84 31.97 -3.50
CA PRO A 45 12.29 32.99 -4.45
C PRO A 45 11.51 34.31 -4.32
N ALA A 46 10.26 34.24 -3.85
CA ALA A 46 9.41 35.41 -3.59
C ALA A 46 9.90 36.28 -2.42
N VAL A 47 10.71 35.73 -1.50
CA VAL A 47 11.34 36.49 -0.40
C VAL A 47 12.27 37.57 -0.95
N PHE A 48 13.09 37.24 -1.95
CA PHE A 48 14.01 38.21 -2.58
C PHE A 48 13.27 39.32 -3.31
N PHE A 49 12.15 38.98 -3.96
CA PHE A 49 11.29 39.98 -4.59
C PHE A 49 10.67 40.91 -3.54
N ALA A 50 10.21 40.37 -2.42
CA ALA A 50 9.67 41.15 -1.31
C ALA A 50 10.72 42.11 -0.72
N ALA A 51 11.98 41.65 -0.60
CA ALA A 51 13.12 42.45 -0.15
C ALA A 51 13.65 43.46 -1.19
N GLY A 52 13.19 43.39 -2.45
CA GLY A 52 13.56 44.35 -3.50
C GLY A 52 14.76 43.97 -4.36
N HIS A 53 15.26 42.74 -4.26
CA HIS A 53 16.38 42.24 -5.08
C HIS A 53 15.96 41.64 -6.43
N GLY A 54 14.66 41.62 -6.73
CA GLY A 54 14.11 40.93 -7.90
C GLY A 54 13.79 39.46 -7.62
N LEU A 55 13.33 38.73 -8.64
CA LEU A 55 12.94 37.33 -8.51
C LEU A 55 14.08 36.42 -8.97
N GLY A 56 14.57 35.55 -8.08
CA GLY A 56 15.68 34.63 -8.34
C GLY A 56 15.92 33.71 -7.14
N THR A 57 16.92 32.84 -7.26
CA THR A 57 17.34 31.88 -6.23
C THR A 57 18.81 32.09 -5.86
N THR A 58 19.20 31.59 -4.70
CA THR A 58 20.58 31.54 -4.24
C THR A 58 20.72 30.47 -3.16
N ASP A 59 21.94 30.28 -2.68
CA ASP A 59 22.26 29.39 -1.57
C ASP A 59 21.65 29.91 -0.26
N VAL A 60 20.59 29.24 0.22
CA VAL A 60 19.81 29.68 1.40
C VAL A 60 20.63 29.65 2.68
N GLU A 61 21.62 28.76 2.78
CA GLU A 61 22.51 28.60 3.94
C GLU A 61 23.42 29.82 4.18
N LYS A 62 23.57 30.72 3.20
CA LYS A 62 24.34 31.95 3.34
C LYS A 62 23.56 33.10 4.00
N ILE A 63 22.26 32.93 4.23
CA ILE A 63 21.37 33.99 4.72
C ILE A 63 20.87 33.61 6.11
N PRO A 64 21.31 34.32 7.17
CA PRO A 64 20.91 33.99 8.54
C PRO A 64 19.39 34.05 8.74
N GLY A 65 18.80 32.99 9.31
CA GLY A 65 17.36 32.91 9.60
C GLY A 65 16.49 32.48 8.42
N LEU A 66 17.03 32.42 7.19
CA LEU A 66 16.24 32.05 6.01
C LEU A 66 15.98 30.53 5.94
N PRO A 67 16.95 29.64 6.19
CA PRO A 67 16.69 28.20 6.26
C PRO A 67 15.60 27.86 7.30
N GLU A 68 15.68 28.45 8.48
CA GLU A 68 14.73 28.24 9.58
C GLU A 68 13.31 28.66 9.16
N PHE A 69 13.17 29.76 8.41
CA PHE A 69 11.86 30.16 7.87
C PHE A 69 11.38 29.24 6.74
N ILE A 70 12.24 28.88 5.79
CA ILE A 70 11.89 28.03 4.63
C ILE A 70 11.45 26.64 5.08
N PHE A 71 12.12 26.07 6.08
CA PHE A 71 11.78 24.76 6.65
C PHE A 71 10.74 24.85 7.78
N GLY A 72 10.27 26.08 8.07
CA GLY A 72 9.18 26.39 9.01
C GLY A 72 9.49 26.10 10.47
N GLU A 73 10.76 26.22 10.87
CA GLU A 73 11.19 26.34 12.25
C GLU A 73 10.81 27.71 12.84
N THR A 74 10.60 28.73 11.98
CA THR A 74 10.09 30.05 12.35
C THR A 74 8.88 30.47 11.50
N GLU A 75 8.00 31.32 12.06
CA GLU A 75 6.80 31.80 11.36
C GLU A 75 7.03 33.05 10.50
N SER A 76 8.17 33.72 10.65
CA SER A 76 8.49 34.97 9.98
C SER A 76 9.98 35.12 9.73
N PHE A 77 10.31 35.95 8.74
CA PHE A 77 11.68 36.22 8.34
C PHE A 77 11.91 37.73 8.20
N ASP A 78 13.01 38.23 8.76
CA ASP A 78 13.41 39.62 8.59
C ASP A 78 14.25 39.79 7.32
N VAL A 79 13.71 40.51 6.34
CA VAL A 79 14.38 40.81 5.06
C VAL A 79 15.68 41.60 5.22
N SER A 80 15.89 42.27 6.36
CA SER A 80 17.14 42.97 6.65
C SER A 80 18.35 42.04 6.82
N ASN A 81 18.11 40.75 7.06
CA ASN A 81 19.16 39.72 7.12
C ASN A 81 19.73 39.36 5.74
N ILE A 82 19.11 39.81 4.64
CA ILE A 82 19.61 39.58 3.28
C ILE A 82 20.74 40.57 2.98
N PRO A 83 21.95 40.11 2.62
CA PRO A 83 23.04 40.99 2.23
C PRO A 83 22.68 41.89 1.03
N SER A 84 23.07 43.16 1.08
CA SER A 84 22.74 44.13 0.03
C SER A 84 23.41 43.84 -1.32
N ASP A 85 24.54 43.14 -1.30
CA ASP A 85 25.34 42.73 -2.46
C ASP A 85 25.02 41.31 -2.96
N ILE A 86 23.91 40.72 -2.51
CA ILE A 86 23.54 39.35 -2.88
C ILE A 86 23.38 39.17 -4.40
N ARG A 87 24.04 38.14 -4.92
CA ARG A 87 23.89 37.72 -6.32
C ARG A 87 22.80 36.65 -6.42
N LEU A 88 21.74 36.96 -7.16
CA LEU A 88 20.66 36.03 -7.46
C LEU A 88 20.88 35.34 -8.80
N VAL A 89 20.61 34.05 -8.83
CA VAL A 89 20.49 33.24 -10.04
C VAL A 89 19.07 33.41 -10.58
N PRO A 90 18.88 33.77 -11.87
CA PRO A 90 17.55 33.85 -12.46
C PRO A 90 16.83 32.50 -12.43
N LEU A 91 15.52 32.51 -12.17
CA LEU A 91 14.70 31.30 -12.21
C LEU A 91 14.68 30.66 -13.60
N THR A 92 14.82 29.34 -13.63
CA THR A 92 14.59 28.46 -14.78
C THR A 92 13.30 27.63 -14.62
N SER A 93 12.99 26.81 -15.63
CA SER A 93 11.64 26.35 -16.04
C SER A 93 10.63 25.93 -14.96
N PRO A 94 10.92 25.13 -13.91
CA PRO A 94 9.84 24.57 -13.09
C PRO A 94 9.22 25.64 -12.19
N ALA A 95 10.04 26.55 -11.64
CA ALA A 95 9.53 27.70 -10.89
C ALA A 95 8.80 28.70 -11.79
N LEU A 96 9.19 28.81 -13.06
CA LEU A 96 8.53 29.70 -14.02
C LEU A 96 7.12 29.21 -14.38
N ALA A 97 6.82 27.92 -14.24
CA ALA A 97 5.46 27.39 -14.29
C ALA A 97 4.52 28.07 -13.28
N HIS A 98 5.07 28.61 -12.20
CA HIS A 98 4.38 29.28 -11.10
C HIS A 98 4.74 30.77 -10.98
N LEU A 99 5.22 31.39 -12.07
CA LEU A 99 5.74 32.76 -12.07
C LEU A 99 4.79 33.79 -11.43
N TYR A 100 3.51 33.78 -11.79
CA TYR A 100 2.53 34.73 -11.26
C TYR A 100 2.10 34.40 -9.83
N LEU A 101 2.16 33.14 -9.43
CA LEU A 101 2.00 32.73 -8.04
C LEU A 101 3.15 33.31 -7.18
N LEU A 102 4.40 33.20 -7.64
CA LEU A 102 5.56 33.76 -6.94
C LEU A 102 5.45 35.28 -6.80
N TYR A 103 5.02 35.99 -7.85
CA TYR A 103 4.76 37.43 -7.75
C TYR A 103 3.62 37.78 -6.79
N ALA A 104 2.51 37.01 -6.79
CA ALA A 104 1.40 37.24 -5.87
C ALA A 104 1.83 37.09 -4.41
N ILE A 105 2.62 36.06 -4.11
CA ILE A 105 3.22 35.84 -2.78
C ILE A 105 4.19 36.98 -2.46
N GLY A 106 5.12 37.29 -3.36
CA GLY A 106 6.14 38.31 -3.15
C GLY A 106 5.56 39.71 -2.91
N TRP A 107 4.50 40.09 -3.63
CA TRP A 107 3.77 41.35 -3.36
C TRP A 107 3.07 41.34 -2.00
N THR A 108 2.49 40.21 -1.62
CA THR A 108 1.84 40.07 -0.31
C THR A 108 2.87 40.25 0.81
N TRP A 109 4.00 39.57 0.73
CA TRP A 109 5.09 39.72 1.69
C TRP A 109 5.75 41.10 1.66
N ARG A 110 5.83 41.75 0.50
CA ARG A 110 6.32 43.14 0.41
C ARG A 110 5.43 44.13 1.16
N LEU A 111 4.13 43.91 1.17
CA LEU A 111 3.15 44.82 1.79
C LEU A 111 2.94 44.54 3.28
N PHE A 112 3.02 43.28 3.70
CA PHE A 112 2.65 42.84 5.06
C PHE A 112 3.82 42.23 5.86
N GLY A 113 5.02 42.18 5.28
CA GLY A 113 6.18 41.48 5.86
C GLY A 113 6.22 40.00 5.47
N VAL A 114 7.43 39.42 5.46
CA VAL A 114 7.64 37.99 5.18
C VAL A 114 7.21 37.18 6.40
N SER A 115 6.01 36.62 6.35
CA SER A 115 5.43 35.81 7.44
C SER A 115 4.39 34.83 6.91
N LEU A 116 4.12 33.79 7.70
CA LEU A 116 3.03 32.85 7.46
C LEU A 116 1.65 33.53 7.61
N ASP A 117 1.51 34.47 8.53
CA ASP A 117 0.28 35.24 8.71
C ASP A 117 -0.12 36.02 7.45
N ALA A 118 0.85 36.61 6.74
CA ALA A 118 0.61 37.27 5.46
C ALA A 118 0.09 36.29 4.39
N LEU A 119 0.59 35.05 4.35
CA LEU A 119 0.09 34.00 3.45
C LEU A 119 -1.34 33.57 3.81
N VAL A 120 -1.63 33.44 5.11
CA VAL A 120 -2.99 33.15 5.60
C VAL A 120 -3.96 34.25 5.17
N MET A 121 -3.57 35.54 5.23
CA MET A 121 -4.40 36.63 4.73
C MET A 121 -4.68 36.52 3.23
N LEU A 122 -3.68 36.17 2.42
CA LEU A 122 -3.83 35.95 0.98
C LEU A 122 -4.80 34.79 0.68
N LEU A 123 -4.72 33.69 1.44
CA LEU A 123 -5.66 32.57 1.33
C LEU A 123 -7.10 32.96 1.65
N VAL A 124 -7.30 33.68 2.77
CA VAL A 124 -8.62 34.17 3.18
C VAL A 124 -9.20 35.09 2.09
N PHE A 125 -8.37 35.94 1.49
CA PHE A 125 -8.77 36.82 0.39
C PHE A 125 -9.19 36.02 -0.85
N LEU A 126 -8.37 35.08 -1.32
CA LEU A 126 -8.67 34.23 -2.48
C LEU A 126 -9.94 33.40 -2.26
N ARG A 127 -10.15 32.90 -1.05
CA ARG A 127 -11.34 32.13 -0.73
C ARG A 127 -12.59 32.98 -0.73
N THR A 128 -12.48 34.22 -0.26
CA THR A 128 -13.56 35.19 -0.36
C THR A 128 -13.95 35.44 -1.82
N ILE A 129 -12.95 35.57 -2.71
CA ILE A 129 -13.19 35.64 -4.16
C ILE A 129 -13.90 34.39 -4.67
N ASN A 130 -13.46 33.19 -4.29
CA ASN A 130 -14.10 31.92 -4.68
C ASN A 130 -15.59 31.89 -4.31
N ILE A 131 -15.93 32.23 -3.06
CA ILE A 131 -17.34 32.23 -2.62
C ILE A 131 -18.17 33.29 -3.37
N LEU A 132 -17.58 34.44 -3.71
CA LEU A 132 -18.25 35.45 -4.53
C LEU A 132 -18.49 34.99 -5.97
N VAL A 133 -17.53 34.28 -6.57
CA VAL A 133 -17.68 33.67 -7.90
C VAL A 133 -18.72 32.56 -7.88
N ILE A 134 -18.74 31.72 -6.84
CA ILE A 134 -19.78 30.71 -6.62
C ILE A 134 -21.15 31.37 -6.45
N TYR A 135 -21.27 32.44 -5.68
CA TYR A 135 -22.51 33.21 -5.59
C TYR A 135 -22.97 33.70 -6.96
N ALA A 136 -22.05 34.25 -7.78
CA ALA A 136 -22.35 34.70 -9.14
C ALA A 136 -22.79 33.54 -10.06
N LEU A 137 -22.17 32.36 -9.91
CA LEU A 137 -22.54 31.12 -10.61
C LEU A 137 -24.00 30.75 -10.29
N PHE A 138 -24.36 30.68 -9.01
CA PHE A 138 -25.71 30.33 -8.57
C PHE A 138 -26.71 31.40 -9.01
N ARG A 139 -26.33 32.68 -8.90
CA ARG A 139 -27.15 33.82 -9.29
C ARG A 139 -27.48 33.86 -10.78
N THR A 140 -26.74 33.11 -11.61
CA THR A 140 -27.01 32.96 -13.04
C THR A 140 -28.32 32.24 -13.33
N VAL A 141 -28.73 31.31 -12.47
CA VAL A 141 -29.93 30.48 -12.67
C VAL A 141 -30.95 30.66 -11.54
N LEU A 142 -30.50 30.90 -10.31
CA LEU A 142 -31.31 31.00 -9.09
C LEU A 142 -31.60 32.45 -8.70
N CYS A 143 -32.55 32.64 -7.77
CA CYS A 143 -32.84 33.95 -7.20
C CYS A 143 -31.88 34.29 -6.06
N ARG A 144 -31.76 35.60 -5.77
CA ARG A 144 -30.81 36.18 -4.80
C ARG A 144 -30.78 35.47 -3.45
N GLY A 145 -31.95 35.22 -2.84
CA GLY A 145 -32.03 34.59 -1.52
C GLY A 145 -31.50 33.16 -1.49
N ILE A 146 -31.87 32.34 -2.49
CA ILE A 146 -31.39 30.96 -2.61
C ILE A 146 -29.89 30.96 -2.95
N SER A 147 -29.44 31.84 -3.85
CA SER A 147 -28.01 31.98 -4.17
C SER A 147 -27.18 32.39 -2.95
N LEU A 148 -27.69 33.31 -2.12
CA LEU A 148 -27.05 33.73 -0.87
C LEU A 148 -26.96 32.57 0.12
N ALA A 149 -28.07 31.89 0.39
CA ALA A 149 -28.11 30.75 1.30
C ALA A 149 -27.15 29.63 0.85
N ALA A 150 -27.11 29.35 -0.45
CA ALA A 150 -26.20 28.35 -1.02
C ALA A 150 -24.73 28.75 -0.92
N ALA A 151 -24.39 30.01 -1.17
CA ALA A 151 -23.02 30.52 -1.03
C ALA A 151 -22.55 30.43 0.44
N LEU A 152 -23.41 30.77 1.40
CA LEU A 152 -23.11 30.65 2.83
C LEU A 152 -22.99 29.18 3.27
N PHE A 153 -23.84 28.29 2.75
CA PHE A 153 -23.72 26.85 2.97
C PHE A 153 -22.38 26.32 2.47
N LEU A 154 -22.04 26.61 1.20
CA LEU A 154 -20.79 26.17 0.57
C LEU A 154 -19.55 26.75 1.25
N CYS A 155 -19.63 27.98 1.78
CA CYS A 155 -18.54 28.59 2.52
C CYS A 155 -18.06 27.75 3.71
N LEU A 156 -18.97 26.96 4.30
CA LEU A 156 -18.72 26.10 5.44
C LEU A 156 -18.60 24.62 5.04
N THR A 157 -18.64 24.29 3.75
CA THR A 157 -18.57 22.90 3.31
C THR A 157 -17.16 22.35 3.42
N PRO A 158 -16.98 21.09 3.90
CA PRO A 158 -15.68 20.43 4.03
C PRO A 158 -14.80 20.53 2.78
N ALA A 159 -15.41 20.36 1.59
CA ALA A 159 -14.72 20.46 0.31
C ALA A 159 -13.94 21.76 0.11
N LEU A 160 -14.51 22.89 0.54
CA LEU A 160 -13.90 24.22 0.41
C LEU A 160 -13.08 24.60 1.66
N LEU A 161 -13.35 23.97 2.81
CA LEU A 161 -12.55 24.12 4.04
C LEU A 161 -11.19 23.47 3.88
N PHE A 162 -11.16 22.20 3.51
CA PHE A 162 -9.94 21.39 3.37
C PHE A 162 -8.96 21.98 2.35
N GLU A 163 -9.46 22.53 1.25
CA GLU A 163 -8.66 23.14 0.19
C GLU A 163 -7.84 24.35 0.69
N GLY A 164 -8.37 25.09 1.67
CA GLY A 164 -7.73 26.29 2.23
C GLY A 164 -6.41 26.01 2.95
N LEU A 165 -6.09 24.74 3.22
CA LEU A 165 -4.85 24.32 3.89
C LEU A 165 -3.68 24.11 2.92
N MET A 166 -3.90 24.25 1.61
CA MET A 166 -2.94 23.88 0.58
C MET A 166 -2.72 25.01 -0.43
N LEU A 167 -1.81 25.94 -0.10
CA LEU A 167 -1.55 27.18 -0.87
C LEU A 167 -1.38 26.89 -2.37
N ARG A 168 -0.46 26.01 -2.77
CA ARG A 168 -0.20 25.68 -4.19
C ARG A 168 -1.45 25.22 -4.94
N TYR A 169 -2.35 24.45 -4.32
CA TYR A 169 -3.54 23.89 -5.00
C TYR A 169 -4.74 24.83 -4.98
N PHE A 170 -4.80 25.76 -4.03
CA PHE A 170 -5.94 26.66 -3.84
C PHE A 170 -6.03 27.77 -4.90
N PHE A 171 -4.89 28.22 -5.44
CA PHE A 171 -4.85 29.39 -6.33
C PHE A 171 -5.51 29.18 -7.70
N ARG A 172 -5.72 27.94 -8.13
CA ARG A 172 -6.41 27.66 -9.41
C ARG A 172 -7.93 27.78 -9.30
N SER A 173 -8.49 27.68 -8.11
CA SER A 173 -9.94 27.58 -7.89
C SER A 173 -10.74 28.80 -8.36
N PRO A 174 -10.26 30.05 -8.18
CA PRO A 174 -10.94 31.21 -8.74
C PRO A 174 -11.08 31.12 -10.27
N PHE A 175 -10.07 30.59 -10.95
CA PHE A 175 -10.06 30.44 -12.40
C PHE A 175 -11.00 29.31 -12.86
N LEU A 176 -11.01 28.17 -12.15
CA LEU A 176 -11.93 27.05 -12.41
C LEU A 176 -13.39 27.48 -12.26
N PHE A 177 -13.76 28.09 -11.12
CA PHE A 177 -15.13 28.56 -10.90
C PHE A 177 -15.54 29.67 -11.86
N SER A 178 -14.62 30.59 -12.19
CA SER A 178 -14.90 31.65 -13.17
C SER A 178 -15.13 31.08 -14.57
N THR A 179 -14.40 30.03 -14.94
CA THR A 179 -14.59 29.31 -16.21
C THR A 179 -15.96 28.64 -16.26
N LEU A 180 -16.36 27.95 -15.19
CA LEU A 180 -17.70 27.36 -15.06
C LEU A 180 -18.80 28.43 -15.12
N LEU A 181 -18.59 29.58 -14.49
CA LEU A 181 -19.48 30.74 -14.55
C LEU A 181 -19.63 31.24 -15.98
N VAL A 182 -18.53 31.41 -16.72
CA VAL A 182 -18.55 31.85 -18.12
C VAL A 182 -19.32 30.83 -18.98
N CYS A 183 -19.03 29.54 -18.85
CA CYS A 183 -19.71 28.48 -19.60
C CYS A 183 -21.23 28.48 -19.33
N LEU A 184 -21.63 28.53 -18.05
CA LEU A 184 -23.04 28.58 -17.68
C LEU A 184 -23.73 29.86 -18.19
N ALA A 185 -23.05 30.99 -18.10
CA ALA A 185 -23.56 32.28 -18.57
C ALA A 185 -23.76 32.30 -20.10
N LEU A 186 -22.85 31.71 -20.88
CA LEU A 186 -22.96 31.57 -22.33
C LEU A 186 -24.12 30.64 -22.74
N ALA A 187 -24.38 29.59 -21.95
CA ALA A 187 -25.45 28.63 -22.20
C ALA A 187 -26.85 29.17 -21.86
N VAL A 188 -26.98 29.93 -20.77
CA VAL A 188 -28.29 30.29 -20.21
C VAL A 188 -28.78 31.66 -20.67
N ARG A 189 -27.89 32.64 -20.83
CA ARG A 189 -28.26 34.05 -21.09
C ARG A 189 -28.10 34.43 -22.55
N GLN A 190 -28.92 35.38 -23.02
CA GLN A 190 -28.76 35.97 -24.34
C GLN A 190 -27.84 37.20 -24.30
N TRP A 191 -26.81 37.20 -25.14
CA TRP A 191 -25.76 38.22 -25.14
C TRP A 191 -25.78 39.09 -26.40
N LYS A 192 -25.32 40.33 -26.26
CA LYS A 192 -25.01 41.19 -27.41
C LYS A 192 -23.65 40.76 -28.00
N PRO A 193 -23.43 40.88 -29.32
CA PRO A 193 -22.16 40.54 -29.93
C PRO A 193 -20.93 41.20 -29.26
N SER A 194 -21.02 42.47 -28.88
CA SER A 194 -19.94 43.18 -28.16
C SER A 194 -19.64 42.58 -26.79
N SER A 195 -20.67 42.13 -26.06
CA SER A 195 -20.50 41.44 -24.79
C SER A 195 -19.77 40.12 -24.97
N VAL A 196 -20.04 39.37 -26.04
CA VAL A 196 -19.34 38.10 -26.33
C VAL A 196 -17.87 38.35 -26.63
N LEU A 197 -17.54 39.39 -27.39
CA LEU A 197 -16.13 39.79 -27.61
C LEU A 197 -15.44 40.18 -26.29
N ALA A 198 -16.13 40.93 -25.42
CA ALA A 198 -15.61 41.27 -24.10
C ALA A 198 -15.41 40.02 -23.22
N PHE A 199 -16.35 39.07 -23.21
CA PHE A 199 -16.17 37.79 -22.52
C PHE A 199 -15.03 36.97 -23.09
N SER A 200 -14.84 36.98 -24.41
CA SER A 200 -13.74 36.27 -25.06
C SER A 200 -12.40 36.85 -24.62
N ALA A 201 -12.30 38.19 -24.60
CA ALA A 201 -11.10 38.88 -24.15
C ALA A 201 -10.81 38.63 -22.66
N LEU A 202 -11.83 38.74 -21.80
CA LEU A 202 -11.71 38.48 -20.36
C LEU A 202 -11.34 37.03 -20.08
N ALA A 203 -11.97 36.06 -20.74
CA ALA A 203 -11.69 34.64 -20.54
C ALA A 203 -10.29 34.27 -21.02
N GLY A 204 -9.86 34.79 -22.19
CA GLY A 204 -8.51 34.58 -22.71
C GLY A 204 -7.45 35.15 -21.77
N GLY A 205 -7.62 36.41 -21.33
CA GLY A 205 -6.69 37.05 -20.40
C GLY A 205 -6.67 36.39 -19.01
N MET A 206 -7.85 36.06 -18.46
CA MET A 206 -7.97 35.37 -17.17
C MET A 206 -7.29 34.00 -17.19
N LEU A 207 -7.49 33.20 -18.25
CA LEU A 207 -6.84 31.89 -18.36
C LEU A 207 -5.34 32.01 -18.66
N GLY A 208 -4.92 33.01 -19.43
CA GLY A 208 -3.50 33.29 -19.66
C GLY A 208 -2.77 33.69 -18.38
N ILE A 209 -3.40 34.50 -17.52
CA ILE A 209 -2.91 34.77 -16.16
C ILE A 209 -2.97 33.51 -15.30
N GLY A 210 -4.05 32.73 -15.39
CA GLY A 210 -4.17 31.46 -14.68
C GLY A 210 -3.00 30.50 -14.92
N MET A 211 -2.49 30.45 -16.16
CA MET A 211 -1.34 29.61 -16.53
C MET A 211 -0.09 29.89 -15.70
N GLY A 212 0.17 31.13 -15.30
CA GLY A 212 1.31 31.45 -14.42
C GLY A 212 1.06 31.20 -12.94
N PHE A 213 -0.14 30.80 -12.55
CA PHE A 213 -0.39 30.22 -11.23
C PHE A 213 -0.24 28.70 -11.27
N ARG A 214 -0.89 28.04 -12.26
CA ARG A 214 -0.91 26.59 -12.40
C ARG A 214 -1.16 26.16 -13.86
N GLN A 215 -0.35 25.25 -14.38
CA GLN A 215 -0.47 24.75 -15.76
C GLN A 215 -1.66 23.83 -16.01
N ASP A 216 -2.16 23.10 -14.99
CA ASP A 216 -3.34 22.24 -15.12
C ASP A 216 -4.63 23.02 -15.43
N LEU A 217 -4.60 24.36 -15.34
CA LEU A 217 -5.65 25.23 -15.84
C LEU A 217 -5.82 25.19 -17.37
N LEU A 218 -4.93 24.55 -18.12
CA LEU A 218 -5.14 24.24 -19.55
C LEU A 218 -6.45 23.48 -19.79
N ILE A 219 -6.91 22.70 -18.82
CA ILE A 219 -8.23 22.05 -18.88
C ILE A 219 -9.39 23.03 -19.10
N CYS A 220 -9.25 24.27 -18.64
CA CYS A 220 -10.28 25.30 -18.78
C CYS A 220 -10.39 25.87 -20.19
N LEU A 221 -9.45 25.57 -21.11
CA LEU A 221 -9.44 26.16 -22.46
C LEU A 221 -10.57 25.63 -23.36
N PRO A 222 -10.80 24.31 -23.50
CA PRO A 222 -11.75 23.80 -24.49
C PRO A 222 -13.22 24.22 -24.25
N PRO A 223 -13.77 24.19 -23.02
CA PRO A 223 -15.20 24.47 -22.82
C PRO A 223 -15.63 25.90 -23.19
N PRO A 224 -14.94 26.98 -22.76
CA PRO A 224 -15.27 28.34 -23.19
C PRO A 224 -15.12 28.55 -24.69
N LEU A 225 -14.10 27.96 -25.32
CA LEU A 225 -13.89 28.05 -26.77
C LEU A 225 -15.05 27.40 -27.54
N ALA A 226 -15.43 26.17 -27.18
CA ALA A 226 -16.59 25.50 -27.75
C ALA A 226 -17.87 26.32 -27.52
N GLY A 227 -18.02 26.87 -26.32
CA GLY A 227 -19.13 27.76 -25.94
C GLY A 227 -19.22 28.97 -26.86
N LEU A 228 -18.13 29.72 -27.02
CA LEU A 228 -18.06 30.95 -27.83
C LEU A 228 -18.29 30.68 -29.32
N LEU A 229 -17.75 29.57 -29.85
CA LEU A 229 -17.83 29.23 -31.28
C LEU A 229 -19.17 28.65 -31.70
N CYS A 230 -19.75 27.76 -30.89
CA CYS A 230 -20.85 26.90 -31.33
C CYS A 230 -22.15 27.11 -30.54
N PHE A 231 -22.07 27.47 -29.25
CA PHE A 231 -23.22 27.34 -28.33
C PHE A 231 -23.68 28.65 -27.67
N ALA A 232 -22.91 29.73 -27.80
CA ALA A 232 -23.23 31.03 -27.22
C ALA A 232 -24.53 31.58 -27.79
N ARG A 233 -25.45 31.95 -26.89
CA ARG A 233 -26.76 32.49 -27.29
C ARG A 233 -26.61 33.98 -27.59
N VAL A 234 -26.32 34.32 -28.83
CA VAL A 234 -26.07 35.72 -29.25
C VAL A 234 -27.26 36.30 -30.01
N LYS A 235 -27.61 37.57 -29.72
CA LYS A 235 -28.58 38.33 -30.51
C LYS A 235 -28.02 38.56 -31.92
N LEU A 236 -28.79 38.17 -32.94
CA LEU A 236 -28.39 38.28 -34.35
C LEU A 236 -28.14 39.75 -34.77
N PRO A 237 -27.22 40.01 -35.73
CA PRO A 237 -26.43 39.02 -36.47
C PRO A 237 -25.14 38.61 -35.72
N TYR A 238 -24.93 37.31 -35.55
CA TYR A 238 -23.67 36.75 -35.02
C TYR A 238 -23.00 35.90 -36.11
N THR A 239 -22.31 36.60 -37.00
CA THR A 239 -21.71 36.05 -38.22
C THR A 239 -20.44 35.25 -37.94
N LEU A 240 -20.04 34.40 -38.88
CA LEU A 240 -18.79 33.64 -38.82
C LEU A 240 -17.56 34.54 -38.56
N ARG A 241 -17.53 35.74 -39.18
CA ARG A 241 -16.48 36.74 -38.92
C ARG A 241 -16.39 37.14 -37.45
N ARG A 242 -17.52 37.39 -36.78
CA ARG A 242 -17.53 37.77 -35.34
C ARG A 242 -17.12 36.61 -34.43
N ARG A 243 -17.45 35.37 -34.80
CA ARG A 243 -16.95 34.17 -34.11
C ARG A 243 -15.44 34.04 -34.24
N ALA A 244 -14.91 34.24 -35.45
CA ALA A 244 -13.47 34.25 -35.70
C ALA A 244 -12.77 35.39 -34.93
N THR A 245 -13.36 36.59 -34.87
CA THR A 245 -12.82 37.69 -34.04
C THR A 245 -12.82 37.36 -32.56
N ALA A 246 -13.89 36.75 -32.04
CA ALA A 246 -13.97 36.32 -30.65
C ALA A 246 -12.87 35.29 -30.32
N LEU A 247 -12.68 34.30 -31.20
CA LEU A 247 -11.63 33.29 -31.08
C LEU A 247 -10.24 33.94 -31.11
N LEU A 248 -9.98 34.80 -32.10
CA LEU A 248 -8.69 35.47 -32.24
C LEU A 248 -8.37 36.33 -31.01
N LEU A 249 -9.35 37.09 -30.50
CA LEU A 249 -9.17 37.90 -29.28
C LEU A 249 -8.88 37.03 -28.05
N PHE A 250 -9.60 35.92 -27.89
CA PHE A 250 -9.36 34.98 -26.81
C PHE A 250 -7.93 34.42 -26.90
N THR A 251 -7.55 33.91 -28.07
CA THR A 251 -6.24 33.26 -28.29
C THR A 251 -5.10 34.26 -28.15
N LEU A 252 -5.21 35.47 -28.70
CA LEU A 252 -4.19 36.51 -28.59
C LEU A 252 -3.96 36.92 -27.14
N LEU A 253 -5.02 37.15 -26.37
CA LEU A 253 -4.88 37.53 -24.96
C LEU A 253 -4.41 36.36 -24.10
N PHE A 254 -4.87 35.14 -24.38
CA PHE A 254 -4.34 33.95 -23.73
C PHE A 254 -2.83 33.84 -23.95
N ILE A 255 -2.36 33.88 -25.21
CA ILE A 255 -0.94 33.79 -25.53
C ILE A 255 -0.17 34.97 -24.93
N LEU A 256 -0.68 36.20 -25.00
CA LEU A 256 -0.01 37.38 -24.45
C LEU A 256 0.33 37.18 -22.96
N PHE A 257 -0.65 36.78 -22.16
CA PHE A 257 -0.46 36.59 -20.71
C PHE A 257 0.18 35.24 -20.37
N ALA A 258 0.02 34.19 -21.19
CA ALA A 258 0.67 32.91 -20.94
C ALA A 258 2.13 32.87 -21.45
N SER A 259 2.52 33.76 -22.37
CA SER A 259 3.82 33.71 -23.05
C SER A 259 5.04 33.70 -22.13
N PRO A 260 5.10 34.44 -20.98
CA PRO A 260 6.26 34.38 -20.10
C PRO A 260 6.48 33.00 -19.47
N VAL A 261 5.42 32.20 -19.39
CA VAL A 261 5.41 30.85 -18.84
C VAL A 261 5.62 29.82 -19.95
N LEU A 262 4.91 29.95 -21.08
CA LEU A 262 4.98 29.01 -22.20
C LEU A 262 6.36 28.99 -22.88
N LEU A 263 6.96 30.15 -23.14
CA LEU A 263 8.23 30.25 -23.89
C LEU A 263 9.47 29.80 -23.10
N ARG A 264 9.33 29.65 -21.78
CA ARG A 264 10.45 29.27 -20.91
C ARG A 264 10.39 27.82 -20.44
N ASN A 265 9.33 27.09 -20.84
CA ASN A 265 9.15 25.67 -20.53
C ASN A 265 9.93 24.73 -21.46
N GLU A 266 10.31 25.18 -22.65
CA GLU A 266 11.03 24.37 -23.65
C GLU A 266 12.53 24.23 -23.36
N THR A 267 13.11 25.07 -22.48
CA THR A 267 14.56 25.19 -22.35
C THR A 267 15.23 24.24 -21.35
N THR A 268 14.50 23.61 -20.42
CA THR A 268 15.13 22.71 -19.43
C THR A 268 14.63 21.27 -19.47
N GLY A 269 13.46 21.00 -20.08
CA GLY A 269 12.92 19.64 -20.18
C GLY A 269 12.51 19.01 -18.84
N GLU A 270 12.12 19.85 -17.88
CA GLU A 270 11.96 19.52 -16.46
C GLU A 270 10.52 19.23 -15.98
N GLU A 271 9.53 19.12 -16.87
CA GLU A 271 8.19 18.72 -16.45
C GLU A 271 7.54 17.78 -17.47
N THR A 272 7.13 16.60 -16.99
CA THR A 272 6.33 15.65 -17.78
C THR A 272 4.86 15.75 -17.35
N PRO A 273 3.95 16.36 -18.14
CA PRO A 273 2.53 16.45 -17.80
C PRO A 273 1.89 15.08 -17.54
N LEU A 274 2.46 14.02 -18.14
CA LEU A 274 1.96 12.65 -18.05
C LEU A 274 2.33 11.94 -16.74
N HIS A 275 3.27 12.45 -15.94
CA HIS A 275 3.58 11.83 -14.64
C HIS A 275 2.35 11.74 -13.73
N ALA A 276 1.53 12.80 -13.71
CA ALA A 276 0.27 12.80 -12.97
C ALA A 276 -0.74 11.77 -13.50
N VAL A 277 -0.73 11.50 -14.82
CA VAL A 277 -1.58 10.46 -15.42
C VAL A 277 -1.17 9.08 -14.92
N LEU A 278 0.13 8.81 -14.85
CA LEU A 278 0.67 7.56 -14.32
C LEU A 278 0.28 7.34 -12.85
N LEU A 279 0.38 8.38 -12.01
CA LEU A 279 -0.11 8.33 -10.63
C LEU A 279 -1.61 8.01 -10.55
N GLY A 280 -2.40 8.56 -11.48
CA GLY A 280 -3.81 8.24 -11.60
C GLY A 280 -4.07 6.75 -11.85
N LEU A 281 -3.25 6.09 -12.65
CA LEU A 281 -3.42 4.68 -13.03
C LEU A 281 -3.09 3.69 -11.90
N SER A 282 -2.68 4.16 -10.73
CA SER A 282 -2.43 3.30 -9.57
C SER A 282 -3.73 2.62 -9.07
N PRO A 283 -3.66 1.33 -8.66
CA PRO A 283 -4.79 0.61 -8.09
C PRO A 283 -5.48 1.33 -6.92
N ARG A 284 -4.74 2.07 -6.08
CA ARG A 284 -5.30 2.87 -4.97
C ARG A 284 -6.23 3.98 -5.47
N VAL A 285 -5.78 4.77 -6.45
CA VAL A 285 -6.59 5.86 -7.02
C VAL A 285 -7.80 5.30 -7.78
N GLU A 286 -7.65 4.15 -8.43
CA GLU A 286 -8.78 3.47 -9.09
C GLU A 286 -9.80 2.91 -8.10
N SER A 287 -9.34 2.38 -6.97
CA SER A 287 -10.18 1.96 -5.86
C SER A 287 -10.99 3.12 -5.28
N ASP A 288 -10.35 4.28 -5.01
CA ASP A 288 -11.02 5.49 -4.52
C ASP A 288 -12.12 5.98 -5.50
N LEU A 289 -11.95 5.71 -6.79
CA LEU A 289 -12.94 6.02 -7.82
C LEU A 289 -14.08 4.98 -7.90
N GLY A 290 -13.92 3.79 -7.33
CA GLY A 290 -14.82 2.65 -7.49
C GLY A 290 -14.66 1.96 -8.85
N PHE A 291 -13.45 1.98 -9.41
CA PHE A 291 -13.11 1.48 -10.74
C PHE A 291 -12.10 0.33 -10.65
N GLY A 292 -12.28 -0.71 -11.47
CA GLY A 292 -11.31 -1.82 -11.55
C GLY A 292 -11.97 -3.13 -11.96
N GLY A 293 -11.42 -4.24 -11.46
CA GLY A 293 -12.03 -5.56 -11.60
C GLY A 293 -11.78 -6.30 -12.91
N ALA A 294 -10.84 -5.81 -13.73
CA ALA A 294 -10.22 -6.60 -14.78
C ALA A 294 -9.30 -7.67 -14.19
N SER A 295 -8.79 -8.55 -15.04
CA SER A 295 -7.77 -9.53 -14.66
C SER A 295 -6.37 -8.92 -14.56
N TYR A 296 -6.18 -7.62 -14.77
CA TYR A 296 -4.87 -6.97 -14.79
C TYR A 296 -4.86 -5.60 -14.10
N GLU A 297 -3.66 -5.21 -13.66
CA GLU A 297 -3.27 -3.89 -13.21
C GLU A 297 -2.02 -3.43 -13.96
N VAL A 298 -2.03 -2.18 -14.46
CA VAL A 298 -0.95 -1.63 -15.31
C VAL A 298 0.08 -0.82 -14.52
N MET A 299 -0.20 -0.59 -13.23
CA MET A 299 0.67 0.08 -12.28
C MET A 299 0.67 -0.69 -10.95
N PRO A 300 1.78 -0.71 -10.21
CA PRO A 300 1.81 -1.28 -8.86
C PRO A 300 0.94 -0.45 -7.89
N ALA A 301 0.38 -1.10 -6.88
CA ALA A 301 -0.45 -0.48 -5.84
C ALA A 301 0.33 0.40 -4.85
N ALA A 302 1.67 0.40 -4.93
CA ALA A 302 2.55 1.07 -3.98
C ALA A 302 2.15 2.53 -3.73
N VAL A 303 2.03 2.85 -2.44
CA VAL A 303 1.66 4.13 -1.85
C VAL A 303 2.24 5.30 -2.65
N ILE A 304 1.38 6.12 -3.26
CA ILE A 304 1.59 7.50 -3.79
C ILE A 304 3.07 7.96 -3.75
N GLY A 305 3.92 7.25 -4.47
CA GLY A 305 5.36 7.33 -4.34
C GLY A 305 5.90 7.36 -5.75
N ASP A 306 6.50 8.49 -6.12
CA ASP A 306 6.97 8.70 -7.48
C ASP A 306 8.03 7.66 -7.87
N SER A 307 8.67 7.00 -6.88
CA SER A 307 9.59 5.87 -7.04
C SER A 307 8.98 4.69 -7.80
N ALA A 308 7.72 4.33 -7.56
CA ALA A 308 7.09 3.21 -8.26
C ALA A 308 6.86 3.50 -9.75
N ASN A 309 6.43 4.73 -10.07
CA ASN A 309 6.31 5.19 -11.45
C ASN A 309 7.67 5.24 -12.14
N LEU A 310 8.70 5.72 -11.45
CA LEU A 310 10.07 5.74 -11.96
C LEU A 310 10.57 4.34 -12.26
N ALA A 311 10.28 3.36 -11.40
CA ALA A 311 10.66 1.98 -11.60
C ALA A 311 10.00 1.36 -12.84
N VAL A 312 8.69 1.57 -13.02
CA VAL A 312 7.93 1.11 -14.20
C VAL A 312 8.49 1.72 -15.48
N ILE A 313 8.68 3.05 -15.52
CA ILE A 313 9.17 3.74 -16.72
C ILE A 313 10.64 3.41 -16.99
N SER A 314 11.47 3.29 -15.96
CA SER A 314 12.87 2.88 -16.10
C SER A 314 12.96 1.48 -16.73
N THR A 315 12.17 0.53 -16.24
CA THR A 315 12.13 -0.84 -16.78
C THR A 315 11.59 -0.88 -18.20
N TYR A 316 10.51 -0.14 -18.49
CA TYR A 316 9.97 0.01 -19.85
C TYR A 316 11.03 0.56 -20.82
N ALA A 317 11.76 1.60 -20.40
CA ALA A 317 12.78 2.22 -21.22
C ALA A 317 13.95 1.26 -21.51
N ARG A 318 14.37 0.47 -20.51
CA ARG A 318 15.40 -0.57 -20.68
C ARG A 318 14.98 -1.63 -21.69
N ARG A 319 13.72 -2.10 -21.64
CA ARG A 319 13.15 -3.02 -22.65
C ARG A 319 13.02 -2.38 -24.03
N ALA A 320 12.84 -1.07 -24.10
CA ALA A 320 12.88 -0.31 -25.35
C ALA A 320 14.30 -0.09 -25.90
N GLY A 321 15.35 -0.51 -25.16
CA GLY A 321 16.75 -0.51 -25.59
C GLY A 321 17.59 0.67 -25.12
N THR A 322 17.09 1.57 -24.25
CA THR A 322 17.94 2.65 -23.72
C THR A 322 18.80 2.19 -22.55
N THR A 323 20.02 2.70 -22.49
CA THR A 323 20.90 2.55 -21.33
C THR A 323 21.07 3.83 -20.51
N GLU A 324 20.49 4.95 -20.97
CA GLU A 324 20.62 6.26 -20.32
C GLU A 324 19.98 6.27 -18.93
N SER A 325 20.57 7.05 -18.02
CA SER A 325 20.04 7.25 -16.67
C SER A 325 18.79 8.13 -16.71
N MET A 326 17.82 7.82 -15.84
CA MET A 326 16.63 8.66 -15.66
C MET A 326 16.90 9.92 -14.82
N LEU A 327 18.10 10.05 -14.25
CA LEU A 327 18.50 11.26 -13.54
C LEU A 327 18.46 12.48 -14.47
N ASN A 328 17.88 13.54 -13.96
CA ASN A 328 17.84 14.82 -14.62
C ASN A 328 19.16 15.58 -14.39
N LYS A 329 20.14 15.31 -15.25
CA LYS A 329 21.46 15.95 -15.20
C LYS A 329 21.42 17.46 -15.49
N ASP A 330 20.31 17.94 -16.06
CA ASP A 330 20.09 19.36 -16.35
C ASP A 330 19.57 20.13 -15.11
N SER A 331 19.11 19.44 -14.05
CA SER A 331 18.47 20.08 -12.91
C SER A 331 19.43 20.92 -12.07
N GLY A 332 18.84 21.93 -11.43
CA GLY A 332 19.53 22.78 -10.48
C GLY A 332 20.13 21.99 -9.32
N GLU A 333 19.32 21.10 -8.74
CA GLU A 333 19.71 20.20 -7.67
C GLU A 333 20.90 19.31 -8.10
N TYR A 334 20.83 18.67 -9.27
CA TYR A 334 21.93 17.83 -9.77
C TYR A 334 23.23 18.62 -9.88
N LYS A 335 23.19 19.78 -10.55
CA LYS A 335 24.37 20.64 -10.77
C LYS A 335 24.97 21.14 -9.46
N ARG A 336 24.13 21.52 -8.49
CA ARG A 336 24.56 21.94 -7.15
C ARG A 336 25.31 20.83 -6.43
N TYR A 337 24.75 19.63 -6.45
CA TYR A 337 25.37 18.47 -5.81
C TYR A 337 26.65 18.03 -6.55
N GLU A 338 26.79 18.31 -7.84
CA GLU A 338 28.04 18.15 -8.61
C GLU A 338 29.07 19.26 -8.40
N GLY A 339 28.75 20.30 -7.63
CA GLY A 339 29.69 21.35 -7.21
C GLY A 339 29.42 22.74 -7.80
N ASP A 340 28.44 22.88 -8.69
CA ASP A 340 28.03 24.19 -9.24
C ASP A 340 27.04 24.88 -8.29
N LYS A 341 27.58 25.62 -7.32
CA LYS A 341 26.78 26.34 -6.32
C LYS A 341 26.05 27.59 -6.85
N ASP A 342 26.30 28.00 -8.10
CA ASP A 342 25.71 29.18 -8.75
C ASP A 342 24.53 28.81 -9.68
N THR A 343 23.94 27.63 -9.48
CA THR A 343 22.78 27.15 -10.23
C THR A 343 21.44 27.54 -9.59
N ASN A 344 20.35 27.43 -10.36
CA ASN A 344 18.99 27.61 -9.84
C ASN A 344 18.70 26.52 -8.79
N LEU A 345 18.03 26.84 -7.68
CA LEU A 345 17.78 25.90 -6.60
C LEU A 345 16.33 26.03 -6.14
N LEU A 346 15.52 24.99 -6.30
CA LEU A 346 14.12 24.99 -5.87
C LEU A 346 13.87 24.07 -4.67
N LEU A 347 14.91 23.39 -4.19
CA LEU A 347 14.90 22.53 -3.00
C LEU A 347 13.78 21.47 -3.08
N ASP A 348 13.56 20.90 -4.26
CA ASP A 348 12.66 19.76 -4.46
C ASP A 348 13.42 18.58 -5.12
N PRO A 349 13.58 17.47 -4.40
CA PRO A 349 14.33 16.28 -4.84
C PRO A 349 13.67 15.55 -6.01
N TYR A 350 12.37 15.72 -6.25
CA TYR A 350 11.70 15.07 -7.38
C TYR A 350 12.15 15.62 -8.74
N TYR A 351 12.65 16.86 -8.80
CA TYR A 351 13.25 17.41 -10.03
C TYR A 351 14.49 16.64 -10.49
N LEU A 352 15.10 15.85 -9.61
CA LEU A 352 16.23 15.01 -9.96
C LEU A 352 15.83 13.79 -10.81
N PHE A 353 14.56 13.39 -10.82
CA PHE A 353 14.14 12.12 -11.41
C PHE A 353 13.14 12.25 -12.57
N ASN A 354 12.71 13.46 -12.90
CA ASN A 354 11.69 13.73 -13.92
C ASN A 354 12.25 14.43 -15.19
N GLY A 355 13.48 14.10 -15.58
CA GLY A 355 14.17 14.71 -16.72
C GLY A 355 13.63 14.28 -18.10
N LYS A 356 14.25 14.82 -19.17
CA LYS A 356 13.85 14.59 -20.58
C LYS A 356 13.70 13.12 -20.96
N VAL A 357 14.65 12.27 -20.52
CA VAL A 357 14.64 10.83 -20.82
C VAL A 357 13.41 10.17 -20.21
N TYR A 358 13.14 10.43 -18.93
CA TYR A 358 11.94 9.96 -18.26
C TYR A 358 10.67 10.44 -18.99
N ALA A 359 10.61 11.72 -19.35
CA ALA A 359 9.47 12.32 -20.04
C ALA A 359 9.12 11.60 -21.35
N GLN A 360 10.15 11.33 -22.16
CA GLN A 360 10.02 10.65 -23.44
C GLN A 360 9.45 9.23 -23.27
N TYR A 361 9.98 8.44 -22.33
CA TYR A 361 9.52 7.07 -22.13
C TYR A 361 8.18 6.99 -21.41
N ALA A 362 7.88 7.92 -20.51
CA ALA A 362 6.55 8.08 -19.93
C ALA A 362 5.50 8.38 -21.01
N GLU A 363 5.81 9.23 -21.99
CA GLU A 363 4.92 9.49 -23.12
C GLU A 363 4.68 8.26 -23.99
N GLN A 364 5.76 7.53 -24.33
CA GLN A 364 5.64 6.29 -25.08
C GLN A 364 4.81 5.24 -24.33
N TYR A 365 5.05 5.07 -23.03
CA TYR A 365 4.30 4.16 -22.19
C TYR A 365 2.79 4.48 -22.17
N VAL A 366 2.42 5.75 -21.96
CA VAL A 366 1.00 6.16 -21.98
C VAL A 366 0.36 5.93 -23.35
N ARG A 367 1.08 6.14 -24.45
CA ARG A 367 0.58 5.85 -25.80
C ARG A 367 0.30 4.36 -25.99
N ASP A 368 1.22 3.50 -25.56
CA ASP A 368 1.05 2.04 -25.64
C ASP A 368 -0.12 1.58 -24.75
N LEU A 369 -0.29 2.18 -23.57
CA LEU A 369 -1.45 1.93 -22.71
C LEU A 369 -2.76 2.37 -23.35
N LEU A 370 -2.82 3.55 -23.98
CA LEU A 370 -4.02 4.03 -24.68
C LEU A 370 -4.38 3.12 -25.87
N TRP A 371 -3.39 2.53 -26.53
CA TRP A 371 -3.61 1.59 -27.62
C TRP A 371 -4.09 0.22 -27.14
N THR A 372 -3.52 -0.27 -26.04
CA THR A 372 -3.80 -1.61 -25.48
C THR A 372 -5.09 -1.61 -24.65
N PHE A 373 -5.32 -0.57 -23.85
CA PHE A 373 -6.42 -0.46 -22.88
C PHE A 373 -7.33 0.78 -23.08
N PRO A 374 -7.79 1.11 -24.30
CA PRO A 374 -8.57 2.34 -24.55
C PRO A 374 -9.92 2.38 -23.83
N ALA A 375 -10.56 1.23 -23.60
CA ALA A 375 -11.83 1.15 -22.90
C ALA A 375 -11.70 1.52 -21.43
N ASP A 376 -10.56 1.22 -20.81
CA ASP A 376 -10.31 1.58 -19.42
C ASP A 376 -10.28 3.10 -19.28
N PHE A 377 -9.54 3.82 -20.12
CA PHE A 377 -9.50 5.29 -20.09
C PHE A 377 -10.87 5.94 -20.31
N ILE A 378 -11.65 5.45 -21.28
CA ILE A 378 -12.98 5.99 -21.58
C ILE A 378 -13.97 5.69 -20.43
N THR A 379 -14.01 4.44 -19.97
CA THR A 379 -14.93 4.02 -18.90
C THR A 379 -14.59 4.73 -17.59
N ARG A 380 -13.31 4.86 -17.27
CA ARG A 380 -12.80 5.59 -16.10
C ARG A 380 -13.20 7.06 -16.12
N ALA A 381 -13.12 7.73 -17.28
CA ALA A 381 -13.61 9.10 -17.41
C ALA A 381 -15.12 9.21 -17.12
N TRP A 382 -15.93 8.26 -17.58
CA TRP A 382 -17.36 8.24 -17.29
C TRP A 382 -17.69 7.90 -15.84
N GLU A 383 -16.93 7.01 -15.19
CA GLU A 383 -17.06 6.74 -13.77
C GLU A 383 -16.72 7.98 -12.94
N ALA A 384 -15.69 8.73 -13.33
CA ALA A 384 -15.33 10.00 -12.69
C ALA A 384 -16.43 11.07 -12.85
N VAL A 385 -17.16 11.09 -13.97
CA VAL A 385 -18.36 11.93 -14.11
C VAL A 385 -19.49 11.44 -13.21
N ALA A 386 -19.70 10.13 -13.12
CA ALA A 386 -20.74 9.52 -12.30
C ALA A 386 -20.47 9.68 -10.79
N SER A 387 -19.22 9.81 -10.38
CA SER A 387 -18.81 9.99 -8.98
C SER A 387 -18.99 11.41 -8.46
N VAL A 388 -19.13 12.42 -9.35
CA VAL A 388 -19.29 13.85 -8.97
C VAL A 388 -20.30 14.10 -7.84
N PRO A 389 -21.49 13.46 -7.81
CA PRO A 389 -22.45 13.62 -6.72
C PRO A 389 -22.01 13.09 -5.36
N ARG A 390 -21.07 12.14 -5.31
CA ARG A 390 -20.54 11.53 -4.09
C ARG A 390 -19.50 12.43 -3.40
N ILE A 391 -18.70 13.16 -4.20
CA ILE A 391 -17.59 14.02 -3.75
C ILE A 391 -17.91 14.85 -2.50
N PRO A 392 -19.03 15.60 -2.39
CA PRO A 392 -19.28 16.43 -1.22
C PRO A 392 -19.40 15.63 0.08
N ALA A 393 -20.04 14.45 0.03
CA ALA A 393 -20.26 13.60 1.20
C ALA A 393 -18.97 12.86 1.59
N ASP A 394 -18.23 12.36 0.61
CA ASP A 394 -16.99 11.61 0.87
C ASP A 394 -15.90 12.54 1.48
N MET A 395 -15.83 13.79 1.00
CA MET A 395 -14.97 14.83 1.61
C MET A 395 -15.41 15.21 3.03
N HIS A 396 -16.72 15.18 3.29
CA HIS A 396 -17.25 15.45 4.61
C HIS A 396 -16.79 14.37 5.61
N GLU A 397 -16.90 13.11 5.22
CA GLU A 397 -16.43 11.97 6.02
C GLU A 397 -14.94 12.05 6.31
N LEU A 398 -14.10 12.38 5.30
CA LEU A 398 -12.67 12.56 5.50
C LEU A 398 -12.34 13.67 6.52
N LEU A 399 -13.02 14.81 6.45
CA LEU A 399 -12.78 15.91 7.39
C LEU A 399 -13.17 15.52 8.82
N CYS A 400 -14.28 14.80 8.98
CA CYS A 400 -14.75 14.33 10.29
C CYS A 400 -13.78 13.33 10.93
N ARG A 401 -13.15 12.46 10.13
CA ARG A 401 -12.15 11.49 10.63
C ARG A 401 -10.82 12.12 11.05
N THR A 402 -10.46 13.27 10.47
CA THR A 402 -9.10 13.84 10.60
C THR A 402 -8.96 14.95 11.65
N HIS A 403 -10.03 15.33 12.34
CA HIS A 403 -10.00 16.51 13.24
C HIS A 403 -10.84 16.33 14.51
N ASP A 404 -10.33 15.57 15.47
CA ASP A 404 -10.99 15.35 16.77
C ASP A 404 -11.15 16.63 17.61
N GLY A 405 -10.36 17.67 17.32
CA GLY A 405 -10.34 18.95 18.03
C GLY A 405 -11.28 20.06 17.51
N LEU A 406 -12.17 19.80 16.54
CA LEU A 406 -12.95 20.89 15.90
C LEU A 406 -13.83 21.68 16.90
N PRO A 407 -13.90 23.03 16.81
CA PRO A 407 -14.79 23.84 17.64
C PRO A 407 -16.26 23.39 17.58
N ARG A 408 -16.99 23.54 18.70
CA ARG A 408 -18.40 23.08 18.80
C ARG A 408 -19.31 23.60 17.68
N TRP A 409 -19.17 24.87 17.31
CA TRP A 409 -19.99 25.47 16.23
C TRP A 409 -19.74 24.80 14.88
N MET A 410 -18.50 24.35 14.64
CA MET A 410 -18.12 23.67 13.41
C MET A 410 -18.63 22.24 13.39
N ARG A 411 -18.54 21.49 14.51
CA ARG A 411 -19.14 20.15 14.61
C ARG A 411 -20.66 20.17 14.37
N VAL A 412 -21.36 21.15 14.93
CA VAL A 412 -22.81 21.33 14.69
C VAL A 412 -23.11 21.63 13.22
N ASN A 413 -22.30 22.48 12.58
CA ASN A 413 -22.44 22.75 11.15
C ASN A 413 -22.21 21.49 10.32
N LEU A 414 -21.15 20.73 10.61
CA LEU A 414 -20.83 19.49 9.92
C LEU A 414 -21.98 18.48 10.01
N TRP A 415 -22.49 18.21 11.21
CA TRP A 415 -23.64 17.33 11.41
C TRP A 415 -24.87 17.76 10.58
N PHE A 416 -25.17 19.06 10.53
CA PHE A 416 -26.27 19.57 9.70
C PHE A 416 -26.02 19.36 8.19
N GLN A 417 -24.78 19.56 7.74
CA GLN A 417 -24.43 19.36 6.34
C GLN A 417 -24.51 17.88 5.93
N GLU A 418 -24.09 16.96 6.80
CA GLU A 418 -24.10 15.52 6.54
C GLU A 418 -25.44 15.03 6.01
N ILE A 419 -26.55 15.48 6.60
CA ILE A 419 -27.92 15.14 6.18
C ILE A 419 -28.17 15.54 4.72
N ILE A 420 -27.79 16.77 4.36
CA ILE A 420 -28.00 17.31 3.01
C ILE A 420 -27.07 16.63 2.01
N LEU A 421 -25.80 16.45 2.37
CA LEU A 421 -24.78 15.88 1.49
C LEU A 421 -25.03 14.39 1.24
N THR A 422 -25.51 13.64 2.24
CA THR A 422 -25.92 12.23 2.08
C THR A 422 -27.08 12.09 1.10
N HIS A 423 -28.05 13.01 1.16
CA HIS A 423 -29.14 13.05 0.18
C HIS A 423 -28.64 13.34 -1.24
N ILE A 424 -27.70 14.28 -1.38
CA ILE A 424 -27.06 14.60 -2.67
C ILE A 424 -26.22 13.44 -3.18
N ARG A 425 -25.51 12.70 -2.31
CA ARG A 425 -24.76 11.49 -2.69
C ARG A 425 -25.64 10.47 -3.40
N ASN A 426 -26.83 10.23 -2.87
CA ASN A 426 -27.74 9.20 -3.39
C ASN A 426 -28.58 9.69 -4.59
N TRP A 427 -29.00 10.96 -4.62
CA TRP A 427 -29.96 11.48 -5.60
C TRP A 427 -29.40 12.57 -6.54
N GLY A 428 -28.18 13.03 -6.31
CA GLY A 428 -27.57 14.15 -7.03
C GLY A 428 -27.42 13.91 -8.52
N LEU A 429 -27.05 12.69 -8.93
CA LEU A 429 -26.97 12.31 -10.35
C LEU A 429 -28.33 12.46 -11.04
N LEU A 430 -29.40 11.99 -10.37
CA LEU A 430 -30.76 12.11 -10.87
C LEU A 430 -31.16 13.60 -11.01
N TYR A 431 -30.81 14.46 -10.05
CA TYR A 431 -31.10 15.89 -10.15
C TYR A 431 -30.37 16.56 -11.33
N ILE A 432 -29.11 16.19 -11.58
CA ILE A 432 -28.35 16.68 -12.74
C ILE A 432 -29.05 16.27 -14.04
N VAL A 433 -29.39 14.99 -14.19
CA VAL A 433 -30.06 14.46 -15.39
C VAL A 433 -31.41 15.12 -15.60
N LEU A 434 -32.24 15.24 -14.56
CA LEU A 434 -33.55 15.87 -14.65
C LEU A 434 -33.45 17.37 -14.99
N ALA A 435 -32.48 18.09 -14.42
CA ALA A 435 -32.25 19.50 -14.73
C ALA A 435 -31.84 19.70 -16.19
N LEU A 436 -30.93 18.88 -16.71
CA LEU A 436 -30.48 18.94 -18.11
C LEU A 436 -31.60 18.53 -19.08
N CYS A 437 -32.37 17.48 -18.76
CA CYS A 437 -33.54 17.07 -19.55
C CYS A 437 -34.56 18.21 -19.61
N ALA A 438 -34.96 18.77 -18.48
CA ALA A 438 -35.90 19.88 -18.43
C ALA A 438 -35.39 21.11 -19.22
N PHE A 439 -34.09 21.38 -19.21
CA PHE A 439 -33.47 22.46 -19.97
C PHE A 439 -33.43 22.17 -21.48
N SER A 440 -33.14 20.93 -21.87
CA SER A 440 -33.03 20.48 -23.26
C SER A 440 -34.31 20.67 -24.06
N GLY A 441 -35.48 20.52 -23.41
CA GLY A 441 -36.78 20.70 -24.06
C GLY A 441 -36.92 22.04 -24.77
N ARG A 442 -36.38 23.11 -24.18
CA ARG A 442 -36.41 24.47 -24.77
C ARG A 442 -35.10 24.87 -25.44
N HIS A 443 -33.97 24.35 -24.95
CA HIS A 443 -32.63 24.80 -25.31
C HIS A 443 -31.70 23.61 -25.58
N PHE A 444 -32.06 22.79 -26.56
CA PHE A 444 -31.35 21.56 -26.95
C PHE A 444 -29.83 21.73 -27.07
N SER A 445 -29.35 22.65 -27.91
CA SER A 445 -27.90 22.85 -28.11
C SER A 445 -27.18 23.31 -26.84
N SER A 446 -27.83 24.13 -26.00
CA SER A 446 -27.25 24.58 -24.74
C SER A 446 -27.22 23.47 -23.69
N ALA A 447 -28.19 22.55 -23.70
CA ALA A 447 -28.16 21.36 -22.85
C ALA A 447 -27.04 20.40 -23.25
N LEU A 448 -26.83 20.16 -24.55
CA LEU A 448 -25.68 19.39 -25.05
C LEU A 448 -24.36 20.03 -24.63
N PHE A 449 -24.23 21.36 -24.77
CA PHE A 449 -23.04 22.07 -24.33
C PHE A 449 -22.77 21.91 -22.82
N LEU A 450 -23.77 22.12 -21.97
CA LEU A 450 -23.62 21.94 -20.52
C LEU A 450 -23.31 20.49 -20.15
N THR A 451 -23.85 19.52 -20.88
CA THR A 451 -23.50 18.09 -20.71
C THR A 451 -22.03 17.86 -21.06
N GLY A 452 -21.55 18.45 -22.16
CA GLY A 452 -20.13 18.39 -22.55
C GLY A 452 -19.21 19.07 -21.53
N VAL A 453 -19.61 20.22 -20.96
CA VAL A 453 -18.86 20.91 -19.88
C VAL A 453 -18.75 20.01 -18.65
N LEU A 454 -19.86 19.40 -18.21
CA LEU A 454 -19.88 18.50 -17.07
C LEU A 454 -19.05 17.24 -17.33
N ALA A 455 -19.17 16.65 -18.52
CA ALA A 455 -18.38 15.49 -18.93
C ALA A 455 -16.88 15.80 -19.02
N TRP A 456 -16.51 16.99 -19.49
CA TRP A 456 -15.12 17.42 -19.60
C TRP A 456 -14.47 17.63 -18.24
N PHE A 457 -15.06 18.46 -17.38
CA PHE A 457 -14.50 18.73 -16.06
C PHE A 457 -14.61 17.50 -15.14
N GLY A 458 -15.74 16.80 -15.14
CA GLY A 458 -15.90 15.55 -14.40
C GLY A 458 -14.95 14.46 -14.89
N GLY A 459 -14.88 14.24 -16.20
CA GLY A 459 -14.05 13.19 -16.79
C GLY A 459 -12.56 13.45 -16.62
N SER A 460 -12.11 14.70 -16.70
CA SER A 460 -10.70 15.05 -16.46
C SER A 460 -10.17 14.64 -15.08
N SER A 461 -11.07 14.56 -14.08
CA SER A 461 -10.69 14.15 -12.74
C SER A 461 -10.23 12.70 -12.69
N SER A 462 -10.55 11.91 -13.73
CA SER A 462 -10.03 10.57 -13.88
C SER A 462 -8.52 10.54 -14.05
N LEU A 463 -7.86 11.61 -14.52
CA LEU A 463 -6.40 11.62 -14.69
C LEU A 463 -5.67 11.50 -13.35
N MET A 464 -6.24 12.07 -12.28
CA MET A 464 -5.73 11.96 -10.92
C MET A 464 -6.89 12.20 -9.95
N TYR A 465 -7.58 11.12 -9.57
CA TYR A 465 -8.76 11.18 -8.73
C TYR A 465 -8.36 11.29 -7.27
N ALA A 466 -8.08 12.51 -6.82
CA ALA A 466 -7.85 12.79 -5.41
C ALA A 466 -8.55 14.10 -5.02
N TYR A 467 -8.96 14.19 -3.76
CA TYR A 467 -9.76 15.30 -3.24
C TYR A 467 -9.19 16.69 -3.54
N ARG A 468 -7.86 16.85 -3.47
CA ARG A 468 -7.18 18.10 -3.81
C ARG A 468 -7.38 18.55 -5.27
N TYR A 469 -7.68 17.63 -6.20
CA TYR A 469 -7.95 17.92 -7.62
C TYR A 469 -9.42 18.05 -7.99
N ILE A 470 -10.34 17.50 -7.19
CA ILE A 470 -11.76 17.38 -7.60
C ILE A 470 -12.72 18.25 -6.78
N HIS A 471 -12.25 18.93 -5.74
CA HIS A 471 -13.07 19.75 -4.82
C HIS A 471 -14.00 20.74 -5.52
N TYR A 472 -13.57 21.37 -6.63
CA TYR A 472 -14.38 22.36 -7.34
C TYR A 472 -15.66 21.77 -7.96
N LEU A 473 -15.69 20.45 -8.19
CA LEU A 473 -16.86 19.73 -8.71
C LEU A 473 -17.95 19.57 -7.64
N ALA A 474 -17.62 19.64 -6.35
CA ALA A 474 -18.57 19.49 -5.24
C ALA A 474 -19.70 20.53 -5.27
N VAL A 475 -19.48 21.67 -5.94
CA VAL A 475 -20.44 22.75 -6.11
C VAL A 475 -21.56 22.38 -7.11
N LEU A 476 -21.28 21.50 -8.08
CA LEU A 476 -22.19 21.20 -9.19
C LEU A 476 -23.43 20.40 -8.75
N PRO A 477 -23.31 19.31 -7.95
CA PRO A 477 -24.47 18.59 -7.42
C PRO A 477 -25.38 19.48 -6.57
N VAL A 478 -24.80 20.37 -5.76
CA VAL A 478 -25.55 21.33 -4.93
C VAL A 478 -26.34 22.29 -5.82
N LEU A 479 -25.71 22.86 -6.85
CA LEU A 479 -26.37 23.73 -7.82
C LEU A 479 -27.53 23.02 -8.53
N ALA A 480 -27.31 21.80 -9.03
CA ALA A 480 -28.32 21.01 -9.73
C ALA A 480 -29.53 20.69 -8.83
N SER A 481 -29.27 20.28 -7.59
CA SER A 481 -30.30 19.99 -6.59
C SER A 481 -31.16 21.22 -6.31
N LEU A 482 -30.54 22.39 -6.09
CA LEU A 482 -31.27 23.63 -5.87
C LEU A 482 -32.07 24.10 -7.10
N ILE A 483 -31.55 23.90 -8.31
CA ILE A 483 -32.30 24.18 -9.55
C ILE A 483 -33.56 23.33 -9.61
N PHE A 484 -33.46 22.03 -9.30
CA PHE A 484 -34.59 21.11 -9.28
C PHE A 484 -35.69 21.56 -8.30
N PHE A 485 -35.35 21.76 -7.03
CA PHE A 485 -36.30 22.22 -6.02
C PHE A 485 -36.87 23.60 -6.35
N TYR A 486 -36.05 24.52 -6.89
CA TYR A 486 -36.51 25.85 -7.29
C TYR A 486 -37.56 25.80 -8.40
N VAL A 487 -37.38 24.91 -9.39
CA VAL A 487 -38.34 24.72 -10.48
C VAL A 487 -39.65 24.14 -9.94
N ILE A 488 -39.59 23.14 -9.06
CA ILE A 488 -40.77 22.52 -8.43
C ILE A 488 -41.54 23.55 -7.60
N VAL A 489 -40.87 24.29 -6.72
CA VAL A 489 -41.53 25.29 -5.85
C VAL A 489 -42.19 26.38 -6.71
N LYS A 490 -41.54 26.84 -7.79
CA LYS A 490 -42.17 27.76 -8.74
C LYS A 490 -43.38 27.18 -9.46
N PHE A 491 -43.31 25.90 -9.82
CA PHE A 491 -44.44 25.21 -10.45
C PHE A 491 -45.62 25.11 -9.49
N LEU A 492 -45.40 24.66 -8.25
CA LEU A 492 -46.42 24.57 -7.20
C LEU A 492 -47.02 25.95 -6.86
N MET A 493 -46.18 26.98 -6.67
CA MET A 493 -46.67 28.35 -6.43
C MET A 493 -47.53 28.88 -7.59
N ARG A 494 -47.22 28.50 -8.83
CA ARG A 494 -48.05 28.85 -9.99
C ARG A 494 -49.36 28.08 -10.00
N ALA A 495 -49.33 26.79 -9.66
CA ALA A 495 -50.53 25.96 -9.56
C ALA A 495 -51.48 26.47 -8.46
N VAL A 496 -50.96 26.82 -7.28
CA VAL A 496 -51.73 27.39 -6.17
C VAL A 496 -52.30 28.77 -6.50
N ARG A 497 -51.53 29.62 -7.19
CA ARG A 497 -52.00 30.96 -7.62
C ARG A 497 -52.97 30.92 -8.80
N ALA A 498 -52.90 29.88 -9.63
CA ALA A 498 -53.85 29.63 -10.70
C ALA A 498 -55.09 28.93 -10.12
N GLY A 499 -55.83 29.63 -9.26
CA GLY A 499 -57.05 29.13 -8.63
C GLY A 499 -58.18 28.81 -9.62
N ASP A 500 -58.09 29.26 -10.87
CA ASP A 500 -58.90 28.77 -11.97
C ASP A 500 -58.29 29.29 -13.28
N SER A 501 -58.52 28.59 -14.39
CA SER A 501 -58.11 28.91 -15.77
C SER A 501 -56.79 28.33 -16.32
N ARG A 502 -57.00 27.55 -17.38
CA ARG A 502 -56.07 26.87 -18.28
C ARG A 502 -55.00 27.82 -18.85
N ARG A 503 -53.78 27.75 -18.32
CA ARG A 503 -52.55 28.14 -19.05
C ARG A 503 -51.54 26.99 -19.05
N PHE A 504 -52.01 25.78 -19.35
CA PHE A 504 -51.09 24.73 -19.77
C PHE A 504 -50.56 25.07 -21.16
N PRO A 505 -49.26 24.87 -21.43
CA PRO A 505 -48.72 25.03 -22.78
C PRO A 505 -49.53 24.20 -23.77
N GLY A 506 -49.83 24.73 -24.96
CA GLY A 506 -50.63 24.02 -25.95
C GLY A 506 -50.06 22.64 -26.29
N LYS A 507 -50.93 21.65 -26.58
CA LYS A 507 -50.54 20.24 -26.84
C LYS A 507 -49.38 20.11 -27.84
N THR A 508 -49.32 20.97 -28.86
CA THR A 508 -48.24 21.01 -29.87
C THR A 508 -46.88 21.40 -29.28
N ARG A 509 -46.85 22.34 -28.33
CA ARG A 509 -45.61 22.78 -27.68
C ARG A 509 -45.06 21.74 -26.71
N LEU A 510 -45.94 21.08 -25.95
CA LEU A 510 -45.55 19.96 -25.07
C LEU A 510 -44.95 18.79 -25.87
N LYS A 511 -45.53 18.49 -27.05
CA LYS A 511 -44.97 17.49 -27.97
C LYS A 511 -43.56 17.86 -28.45
N ALA A 512 -43.35 19.12 -28.87
CA ALA A 512 -42.04 19.58 -29.33
C ALA A 512 -40.97 19.54 -28.22
N ASP A 513 -41.31 20.01 -27.01
CA ASP A 513 -40.41 19.95 -25.85
C ASP A 513 -40.06 18.48 -25.51
N ALA A 514 -41.03 17.56 -25.56
CA ALA A 514 -40.81 16.13 -25.31
C ALA A 514 -39.92 15.45 -26.36
N ILE A 515 -40.08 15.78 -27.65
CA ILE A 515 -39.23 15.26 -28.73
C ILE A 515 -37.77 15.71 -28.51
N ASN A 516 -37.55 16.98 -28.15
CA ASN A 516 -36.20 17.49 -27.87
C ASN A 516 -35.54 16.74 -26.71
N VAL A 517 -36.30 16.43 -25.65
CA VAL A 517 -35.79 15.63 -24.51
C VAL A 517 -35.41 14.22 -24.95
N LEU A 518 -36.25 13.55 -25.74
CA LEU A 518 -35.97 12.20 -26.26
C LEU A 518 -34.74 12.19 -27.19
N CYS A 519 -34.64 13.16 -28.10
CA CYS A 519 -33.46 13.30 -28.96
C CYS A 519 -32.20 13.58 -28.13
N TYR A 520 -32.29 14.41 -27.09
CA TYR A 520 -31.17 14.71 -26.20
C TYR A 520 -30.70 13.45 -25.47
N LEU A 521 -31.62 12.69 -24.88
CA LEU A 521 -31.32 11.40 -24.24
C LEU A 521 -30.71 10.40 -25.24
N GLY A 522 -31.24 10.33 -26.46
CA GLY A 522 -30.70 9.48 -27.52
C GLY A 522 -29.26 9.84 -27.89
N VAL A 523 -28.95 11.14 -28.03
CA VAL A 523 -27.58 11.61 -28.32
C VAL A 523 -26.64 11.32 -27.16
N VAL A 524 -27.05 11.60 -25.92
CA VAL A 524 -26.22 11.33 -24.73
C VAL A 524 -25.96 9.83 -24.59
N LEU A 525 -26.98 8.98 -24.75
CA LEU A 525 -26.83 7.53 -24.71
C LEU A 525 -25.92 7.02 -25.83
N PHE A 526 -26.04 7.56 -27.05
CA PHE A 526 -25.17 7.20 -28.16
C PHE A 526 -23.70 7.54 -27.88
N VAL A 527 -23.42 8.74 -27.38
CA VAL A 527 -22.06 9.21 -27.03
C VAL A 527 -21.46 8.43 -25.85
N LEU A 528 -22.29 7.93 -24.94
CA LEU A 528 -21.86 7.07 -23.84
C LEU A 528 -21.56 5.64 -24.33
N VAL A 529 -22.53 5.00 -24.98
CA VAL A 529 -22.50 3.55 -25.23
C VAL A 529 -21.58 3.19 -26.39
N VAL A 530 -21.61 3.94 -27.50
CA VAL A 530 -20.88 3.54 -28.72
C VAL A 530 -19.37 3.56 -28.54
N PRO A 531 -18.74 4.63 -27.99
CA PRO A 531 -17.30 4.64 -27.77
C PRO A 531 -16.83 3.55 -26.80
N ILE A 532 -17.61 3.25 -25.76
CA ILE A 532 -17.32 2.17 -24.80
C ILE A 532 -17.43 0.81 -25.49
N ALA A 533 -18.47 0.56 -26.28
CA ALA A 533 -18.65 -0.72 -26.97
C ALA A 533 -17.52 -0.99 -27.99
N VAL A 534 -17.17 0.02 -28.79
CA VAL A 534 -16.09 -0.08 -29.79
C VAL A 534 -14.74 -0.29 -29.12
N SER A 535 -14.43 0.50 -28.08
CA SER A 535 -13.16 0.40 -27.37
C SER A 535 -13.02 -0.92 -26.62
N ARG A 536 -14.11 -1.46 -26.05
CA ARG A 536 -14.10 -2.78 -25.39
C ARG A 536 -13.83 -3.92 -26.34
N PHE A 537 -14.44 -3.89 -27.52
CA PHE A 537 -14.16 -4.89 -28.55
C PHE A 537 -12.68 -4.88 -28.94
N TRP A 538 -12.13 -3.68 -29.17
CA TRP A 538 -10.70 -3.52 -29.47
C TRP A 538 -9.81 -3.98 -28.32
N GLN A 539 -10.06 -3.49 -27.11
CA GLN A 539 -9.28 -3.82 -25.91
C GLN A 539 -9.34 -5.31 -25.60
N ALA A 540 -10.51 -5.96 -25.70
CA ALA A 540 -10.61 -7.41 -25.49
C ALA A 540 -9.68 -8.16 -26.45
N ARG A 541 -9.59 -7.75 -27.72
CA ARG A 541 -8.64 -8.34 -28.67
C ARG A 541 -7.18 -8.08 -28.26
N GLN A 542 -6.83 -6.86 -27.87
CA GLN A 542 -5.45 -6.53 -27.47
C GLN A 542 -5.02 -7.27 -26.20
N VAL A 543 -5.90 -7.36 -25.20
CA VAL A 543 -5.62 -8.10 -23.95
C VAL A 543 -5.42 -9.58 -24.22
N ASN A 544 -6.23 -10.20 -25.09
CA ASN A 544 -6.00 -11.60 -25.47
C ASN A 544 -4.64 -11.79 -26.17
N LEU A 545 -4.24 -10.89 -27.08
CA LEU A 545 -2.92 -10.94 -27.72
C LEU A 545 -1.77 -10.79 -26.72
N LEU A 546 -1.91 -9.87 -25.76
CA LEU A 546 -0.94 -9.68 -24.69
C LEU A 546 -0.82 -10.94 -23.83
N VAL A 547 -1.95 -11.53 -23.45
CA VAL A 547 -2.01 -12.76 -22.66
C VAL A 547 -1.40 -13.94 -23.40
N ASP A 548 -1.70 -14.11 -24.69
CA ASP A 548 -1.12 -15.18 -25.53
C ASP A 548 0.41 -15.03 -25.62
N THR A 549 0.92 -13.79 -25.67
CA THR A 549 2.36 -13.54 -25.69
C THR A 549 3.02 -13.80 -24.34
N ILE A 550 2.37 -13.43 -23.23
CA ILE A 550 2.86 -13.72 -21.87
C ILE A 550 2.93 -15.22 -21.62
N GLU A 551 1.90 -15.98 -22.01
CA GLU A 551 1.88 -17.44 -21.83
C GLU A 551 2.85 -18.19 -22.75
N ALA A 552 3.21 -17.61 -23.91
CA ALA A 552 4.25 -18.15 -24.76
C ALA A 552 5.66 -17.98 -24.15
N GLY A 553 5.82 -17.10 -23.15
CA GLY A 553 7.08 -16.88 -22.44
C GLY A 553 7.52 -18.13 -21.68
N ALA A 554 8.83 -18.42 -21.71
CA ALA A 554 9.37 -19.61 -21.05
C ALA A 554 9.35 -19.42 -19.53
N MET A 555 8.67 -20.31 -18.81
CA MET A 555 8.63 -20.31 -17.34
C MET A 555 9.72 -21.21 -16.77
N THR A 556 10.61 -20.63 -15.98
CA THR A 556 11.66 -21.39 -15.28
C THR A 556 11.34 -21.44 -13.78
N PRO A 557 11.18 -22.64 -13.18
CA PRO A 557 10.91 -22.77 -11.74
C PRO A 557 12.04 -22.15 -10.91
N THR A 558 11.68 -21.34 -9.92
CA THR A 558 12.65 -20.72 -8.99
C THR A 558 12.55 -21.38 -7.62
N GLN A 559 13.70 -21.74 -7.05
CA GLN A 559 13.72 -22.32 -5.71
C GLN A 559 13.44 -21.26 -4.64
N MET A 560 12.48 -21.56 -3.76
CA MET A 560 12.07 -20.68 -2.67
C MET A 560 12.51 -21.25 -1.31
N ALA A 561 12.98 -20.38 -0.42
CA ALA A 561 13.10 -20.59 1.02
C ALA A 561 11.78 -20.19 1.69
N VAL A 562 11.40 -20.88 2.76
CA VAL A 562 10.16 -20.65 3.49
C VAL A 562 10.48 -20.08 4.87
N LYS A 563 9.75 -19.05 5.28
CA LYS A 563 9.78 -18.48 6.63
C LYS A 563 8.35 -18.43 7.17
N ILE A 564 8.10 -19.19 8.24
CA ILE A 564 6.79 -19.20 8.91
C ILE A 564 6.71 -17.98 9.83
N ARG A 565 5.63 -17.20 9.71
CA ARG A 565 5.25 -16.09 10.58
C ARG A 565 3.93 -16.42 11.27
N GLU A 566 3.58 -15.69 12.32
CA GLU A 566 2.43 -15.99 13.20
C GLU A 566 1.08 -16.16 12.48
N HIS A 567 0.87 -15.50 11.33
CA HIS A 567 -0.37 -15.58 10.54
C HIS A 567 -0.14 -15.75 9.02
N SER A 568 1.11 -15.92 8.58
CA SER A 568 1.44 -16.02 7.16
C SER A 568 2.73 -16.81 6.91
N ILE A 569 2.87 -17.32 5.70
CA ILE A 569 4.05 -18.02 5.22
C ILE A 569 4.70 -17.14 4.15
N LEU A 570 5.93 -16.71 4.43
CA LEU A 570 6.74 -15.94 3.48
C LEU A 570 7.62 -16.89 2.66
N PHE A 571 7.47 -16.82 1.34
CA PHE A 571 8.27 -17.52 0.35
C PHE A 571 9.29 -16.56 -0.24
N CYS A 572 10.58 -16.76 0.06
CA CYS A 572 11.69 -15.94 -0.42
C CYS A 572 12.48 -16.67 -1.51
N PRO A 573 12.88 -16.05 -2.63
CA PRO A 573 13.82 -16.66 -3.56
C PRO A 573 15.15 -17.03 -2.86
N LYS A 574 15.66 -18.25 -3.05
CA LYS A 574 16.95 -18.68 -2.45
C LYS A 574 18.15 -17.95 -3.05
N THR A 575 18.06 -17.63 -4.34
CA THR A 575 19.03 -16.84 -5.09
C THR A 575 18.34 -15.57 -5.59
N PRO A 576 19.08 -14.47 -5.78
CA PRO A 576 18.54 -13.29 -6.45
C PRO A 576 17.93 -13.67 -7.79
N LEU A 577 16.80 -13.06 -8.13
CA LEU A 577 16.17 -13.26 -9.44
C LEU A 577 17.11 -12.76 -10.55
N PRO A 578 17.17 -13.42 -11.72
CA PRO A 578 18.14 -13.11 -12.79
C PRO A 578 18.18 -11.63 -13.19
N GLY A 579 17.03 -11.00 -13.42
CA GLY A 579 16.88 -9.59 -13.79
C GLY A 579 17.18 -8.60 -12.66
N LEU A 580 17.33 -9.10 -11.42
CA LEU A 580 17.74 -8.31 -10.26
C LEU A 580 19.22 -8.51 -9.91
N VAL A 581 19.94 -9.42 -10.58
CA VAL A 581 21.38 -9.61 -10.37
C VAL A 581 22.11 -8.32 -10.74
N GLY A 582 22.88 -7.79 -9.78
CA GLY A 582 23.63 -6.54 -9.97
C GLY A 582 22.80 -5.27 -9.80
N SER A 583 21.54 -5.37 -9.35
CA SER A 583 20.68 -4.20 -9.06
C SER A 583 21.38 -3.14 -8.22
N GLY A 584 22.13 -3.55 -7.19
CA GLY A 584 22.90 -2.68 -6.30
C GLY A 584 24.05 -1.90 -6.95
N THR A 585 24.42 -2.21 -8.20
CA THR A 585 25.49 -1.50 -8.95
C THR A 585 24.96 -0.51 -9.98
N LEU A 586 23.65 -0.49 -10.22
CA LEU A 586 23.03 0.45 -11.15
C LEU A 586 23.15 1.88 -10.62
N GLU A 587 23.42 2.83 -11.52
CA GLU A 587 23.40 4.26 -11.21
C GLU A 587 22.01 4.64 -10.63
N PRO A 588 21.95 5.55 -9.63
CA PRO A 588 20.68 6.05 -9.08
C PRO A 588 19.73 6.54 -10.19
N GLY A 589 18.42 6.45 -9.94
CA GLY A 589 17.36 6.70 -10.93
C GLY A 589 17.10 5.52 -11.89
N ASN A 590 17.92 4.47 -11.88
CA ASN A 590 17.68 3.26 -12.68
C ASN A 590 17.11 2.11 -11.84
N ALA A 591 16.11 1.43 -12.41
CA ALA A 591 15.54 0.23 -11.83
C ALA A 591 16.09 -1.03 -12.51
N ALA A 592 16.37 -2.05 -11.69
CA ALA A 592 16.39 -3.43 -12.14
C ALA A 592 14.96 -3.97 -12.13
N GLY A 593 14.66 -4.92 -13.00
CA GLY A 593 13.32 -5.49 -13.12
C GLY A 593 13.36 -6.96 -13.52
N GLU A 594 12.43 -7.73 -12.98
CA GLU A 594 12.19 -9.13 -13.37
C GLU A 594 10.69 -9.36 -13.53
N TYR A 595 10.28 -10.23 -14.46
CA TYR A 595 8.88 -10.63 -14.58
C TYR A 595 8.70 -12.07 -14.08
N VAL A 596 7.78 -12.25 -13.13
CA VAL A 596 7.59 -13.52 -12.44
C VAL A 596 6.15 -14.00 -12.54
N ALA A 597 5.94 -15.30 -12.37
CA ALA A 597 4.64 -15.94 -12.34
C ALA A 597 4.48 -16.82 -11.10
N LEU A 598 3.27 -16.81 -10.55
CA LEU A 598 2.85 -17.68 -9.46
C LEU A 598 1.70 -18.57 -9.92
N ALA A 599 1.71 -19.84 -9.56
CA ALA A 599 0.61 -20.75 -9.86
C ALA A 599 -0.26 -21.01 -8.62
N PHE A 600 -1.59 -20.87 -8.75
CA PHE A 600 -2.58 -21.16 -7.71
C PHE A 600 -3.71 -22.13 -8.14
N ASP A 601 -3.97 -23.17 -7.35
CA ASP A 601 -5.09 -24.10 -7.49
C ASP A 601 -6.20 -23.57 -6.60
N THR A 602 -7.07 -22.75 -7.17
CA THR A 602 -7.92 -21.90 -6.32
C THR A 602 -9.11 -22.65 -5.74
N HIS A 603 -9.62 -23.70 -6.40
CA HIS A 603 -10.86 -24.39 -6.02
C HIS A 603 -12.03 -23.43 -5.71
N GLY A 604 -12.10 -22.30 -6.41
CA GLY A 604 -13.10 -21.26 -6.20
C GLY A 604 -12.86 -20.32 -5.02
N TRP A 605 -11.75 -20.45 -4.27
CA TRP A 605 -11.37 -19.58 -3.16
C TRP A 605 -10.54 -18.39 -3.65
N ASP A 606 -10.89 -17.20 -3.14
CA ASP A 606 -10.07 -16.00 -3.34
C ASP A 606 -8.84 -16.07 -2.41
N ILE A 607 -7.65 -15.84 -2.96
CA ILE A 607 -6.37 -16.02 -2.24
C ILE A 607 -5.66 -14.68 -2.12
N PRO A 608 -5.55 -14.09 -0.91
CA PRO A 608 -4.74 -12.90 -0.71
C PRO A 608 -3.26 -13.27 -0.75
N VAL A 609 -2.51 -12.62 -1.64
CA VAL A 609 -1.06 -12.78 -1.82
C VAL A 609 -0.41 -11.42 -1.63
N THR A 610 0.48 -11.30 -0.65
CA THR A 610 1.26 -10.08 -0.43
C THR A 610 2.59 -10.20 -1.14
N ILE A 611 2.85 -9.35 -2.13
CA ILE A 611 4.18 -9.13 -2.68
C ILE A 611 4.95 -8.32 -1.63
N GLU A 612 6.08 -8.83 -1.14
CA GLU A 612 6.80 -8.26 0.00
C GLU A 612 8.15 -7.68 -0.44
N TYR A 613 8.38 -6.45 -0.02
CA TYR A 613 9.65 -5.74 -0.08
C TYR A 613 10.16 -5.49 1.34
N ASP A 614 11.44 -5.19 1.46
CA ASP A 614 12.07 -4.85 2.73
C ASP A 614 11.45 -3.57 3.30
N LYS A 615 10.53 -3.71 4.25
CA LYS A 615 9.78 -2.62 4.89
C LYS A 615 10.68 -1.59 5.59
N LYS A 616 11.93 -1.95 5.89
CA LYS A 616 12.91 -0.99 6.42
C LYS A 616 13.32 0.04 5.37
N ARG A 617 13.08 -0.20 4.09
CA ARG A 617 13.36 0.67 2.94
C ARG A 617 12.11 1.41 2.48
N SER A 618 11.42 2.05 3.43
CA SER A 618 10.07 2.61 3.28
C SER A 618 9.85 3.49 2.04
N MET A 619 10.87 4.20 1.56
CA MET A 619 10.75 5.05 0.36
C MET A 619 10.67 4.25 -0.96
N ASN A 620 11.27 3.07 -0.99
CA ASN A 620 11.28 2.14 -2.12
C ASN A 620 10.58 0.82 -1.76
N ASP A 621 9.60 0.89 -0.86
CA ASP A 621 8.74 -0.22 -0.48
C ASP A 621 7.56 -0.31 -1.45
N TYR A 622 7.57 -1.36 -2.27
CA TYR A 622 6.49 -1.65 -3.22
C TYR A 622 5.58 -2.78 -2.75
N SER A 623 5.60 -3.08 -1.44
CA SER A 623 4.78 -4.14 -0.85
C SER A 623 3.30 -3.87 -1.09
N GLN A 624 2.60 -4.90 -1.56
CA GLN A 624 1.18 -4.80 -1.87
C GLN A 624 0.50 -6.15 -1.78
N THR A 625 -0.76 -6.16 -1.31
CA THR A 625 -1.58 -7.36 -1.29
C THR A 625 -2.48 -7.40 -2.51
N ILE A 626 -2.37 -8.47 -3.27
CA ILE A 626 -3.17 -8.77 -4.46
C ILE A 626 -4.04 -9.98 -4.15
N VAL A 627 -5.33 -9.89 -4.43
CA VAL A 627 -6.24 -11.03 -4.31
C VAL A 627 -6.27 -11.78 -5.63
N VAL A 628 -5.75 -13.01 -5.62
CA VAL A 628 -5.92 -13.96 -6.74
C VAL A 628 -7.35 -14.45 -6.72
N GLN A 629 -8.11 -14.17 -7.78
CA GLN A 629 -9.53 -14.49 -7.86
C GLN A 629 -9.73 -15.99 -8.03
N GLY A 630 -10.55 -16.55 -7.15
CA GLY A 630 -10.92 -17.95 -7.19
C GLY A 630 -11.80 -18.30 -8.38
N ILE A 631 -11.52 -19.43 -9.01
CA ILE A 631 -12.27 -19.95 -10.14
C ILE A 631 -12.81 -21.33 -9.82
N ASP A 632 -14.11 -21.50 -10.03
CA ASP A 632 -14.77 -22.79 -10.00
C ASP A 632 -15.18 -23.14 -11.43
N ASP A 633 -14.27 -23.83 -12.13
CA ASP A 633 -14.45 -24.33 -13.48
C ASP A 633 -14.88 -25.82 -13.50
N GLY A 634 -15.10 -26.41 -12.32
CA GLY A 634 -15.36 -27.84 -12.14
C GLY A 634 -14.11 -28.73 -12.05
N ASP A 635 -12.91 -28.13 -12.05
CA ASP A 635 -11.61 -28.78 -11.81
C ASP A 635 -10.91 -28.09 -10.60
N VAL A 636 -9.59 -27.99 -10.59
CA VAL A 636 -8.80 -27.30 -9.57
C VAL A 636 -8.89 -25.76 -9.63
N GLY A 637 -9.49 -25.18 -10.67
CA GLY A 637 -9.59 -23.71 -10.81
C GLY A 637 -8.23 -23.02 -10.94
N ARG A 638 -7.36 -23.53 -11.81
CA ARG A 638 -5.97 -23.06 -11.95
C ARG A 638 -5.88 -21.60 -12.43
N VAL A 639 -5.18 -20.77 -11.67
CA VAL A 639 -4.87 -19.37 -12.01
C VAL A 639 -3.36 -19.11 -11.92
N TYR A 640 -2.82 -18.40 -12.89
CA TYR A 640 -1.46 -17.88 -12.86
C TYR A 640 -1.47 -16.38 -12.59
N LEU A 641 -0.79 -15.91 -11.54
CA LEU A 641 -0.57 -14.50 -11.27
C LEU A 641 0.83 -14.10 -11.77
N TYR A 642 0.88 -13.27 -12.80
CA TYR A 642 2.11 -12.68 -13.32
C TYR A 642 2.26 -11.26 -12.78
N PHE A 643 3.47 -10.86 -12.41
CA PHE A 643 3.73 -9.48 -12.00
C PHE A 643 5.21 -9.10 -12.16
N PRO A 644 5.49 -7.80 -12.36
CA PRO A 644 6.86 -7.32 -12.38
C PRO A 644 7.37 -7.07 -10.94
N VAL A 645 8.64 -7.39 -10.72
CA VAL A 645 9.42 -7.06 -9.52
C VAL A 645 10.40 -5.96 -9.88
N TYR A 646 10.55 -4.94 -9.03
CA TYR A 646 11.38 -3.77 -9.30
C TYR A 646 12.34 -3.46 -8.15
N GLU A 647 13.61 -3.19 -8.45
CA GLU A 647 14.56 -2.67 -7.47
C GLU A 647 15.15 -1.34 -7.98
N LEU A 648 14.61 -0.23 -7.48
CA LEU A 648 15.01 1.15 -7.83
C LEU A 648 15.79 1.81 -6.68
N ASP A 649 16.80 2.60 -7.04
CA ASP A 649 17.53 3.47 -6.12
C ASP A 649 17.27 4.94 -6.44
N MET A 650 16.86 5.68 -5.44
CA MET A 650 16.63 7.13 -5.50
C MET A 650 17.74 7.91 -4.78
N SER A 651 18.82 7.24 -4.37
CA SER A 651 19.87 7.84 -3.55
C SER A 651 21.03 8.37 -4.40
N TYR A 652 21.05 9.69 -4.58
CA TYR A 652 22.11 10.33 -5.37
C TYR A 652 23.29 10.79 -4.51
N LYS A 653 23.07 11.74 -3.58
CA LYS A 653 24.07 12.20 -2.59
C LYS A 653 23.45 12.33 -1.21
N LEU A 654 24.25 12.13 -0.16
CA LEU A 654 23.77 12.20 1.21
C LEU A 654 23.25 13.59 1.59
N ASP A 655 23.88 14.65 1.11
CA ASP A 655 23.43 16.03 1.38
C ASP A 655 22.04 16.32 0.80
N LEU A 656 21.68 15.70 -0.34
CA LEU A 656 20.33 15.77 -0.90
C LEU A 656 19.30 15.20 0.08
N TRP A 657 19.64 14.13 0.79
CA TRP A 657 18.73 13.53 1.78
C TRP A 657 18.58 14.37 3.04
N ARG A 658 19.60 15.16 3.41
CA ARG A 658 19.49 16.14 4.49
C ARG A 658 18.51 17.24 4.12
N ASP A 659 18.59 17.75 2.90
CA ASP A 659 17.63 18.73 2.37
C ASP A 659 16.23 18.13 2.20
N PHE A 660 16.15 16.87 1.75
CA PHE A 660 14.90 16.10 1.65
C PHE A 660 14.20 16.01 3.00
N LYS A 661 14.93 15.65 4.07
CA LYS A 661 14.40 15.56 5.44
C LYS A 661 13.81 16.88 5.90
N ARG A 662 14.55 17.97 5.68
CA ARG A 662 14.09 19.32 6.09
C ARG A 662 12.88 19.77 5.29
N ALA A 663 12.83 19.48 3.99
CA ALA A 663 11.70 19.85 3.12
C ALA A 663 10.45 19.00 3.39
N TYR A 664 10.62 17.74 3.80
CA TYR A 664 9.53 16.80 4.05
C TYR A 664 9.70 16.11 5.41
N PRO A 665 9.51 16.86 6.52
CA PRO A 665 9.73 16.36 7.88
C PRO A 665 8.81 15.19 8.22
N TYR A 666 7.71 15.01 7.51
CA TYR A 666 6.83 13.85 7.67
C TYR A 666 7.56 12.50 7.44
N TRP A 667 8.61 12.45 6.61
CA TRP A 667 9.43 11.23 6.46
C TRP A 667 10.31 10.91 7.68
N SER A 668 10.45 11.84 8.63
CA SER A 668 11.25 11.63 9.86
C SER A 668 10.76 10.48 10.72
N GLY A 669 9.46 10.15 10.69
CA GLY A 669 8.91 9.02 11.45
C GLY A 669 9.43 7.65 11.00
N SER A 670 10.06 7.56 9.82
CA SER A 670 10.69 6.33 9.31
C SER A 670 12.18 6.19 9.65
N GLN A 671 12.73 7.14 10.42
CA GLN A 671 14.15 7.24 10.76
C GLN A 671 14.40 6.94 12.25
N ASP A 672 15.54 6.30 12.52
CA ASP A 672 16.12 6.18 13.85
C ASP A 672 17.11 7.33 14.05
N ASP A 673 16.74 8.37 14.79
CA ASP A 673 17.58 9.54 15.05
C ASP A 673 18.87 9.22 15.84
N THR A 674 19.00 8.00 16.39
CA THR A 674 20.21 7.56 17.12
C THR A 674 21.33 7.05 16.22
N ARG A 675 21.06 6.82 14.92
CA ARG A 675 22.02 6.25 13.95
C ARG A 675 22.41 7.25 12.85
N PRO A 676 23.67 7.27 12.38
CA PRO A 676 24.08 8.09 11.23
C PRO A 676 23.22 7.83 9.99
N LEU A 677 22.94 8.86 9.19
CA LEU A 677 22.03 8.79 8.03
C LEU A 677 22.49 7.74 7.01
N GLU A 678 23.79 7.60 6.82
CA GLU A 678 24.48 6.64 5.95
C GLU A 678 24.17 5.18 6.31
N GLU A 679 23.93 4.92 7.59
CA GLU A 679 23.69 3.58 8.12
C GLU A 679 22.20 3.17 8.07
N GLN A 680 21.29 4.12 7.81
CA GLN A 680 19.85 3.90 7.82
C GLN A 680 19.35 3.30 6.51
N ASP A 681 18.32 2.46 6.58
CA ASP A 681 17.85 1.68 5.43
C ASP A 681 16.66 2.31 4.67
N TRP A 682 15.93 3.25 5.27
CA TRP A 682 14.65 3.78 4.76
C TRP A 682 14.70 4.40 3.36
N TRP A 683 15.86 4.95 2.96
CA TRP A 683 16.08 5.58 1.66
C TRP A 683 16.90 4.73 0.68
N LYS A 684 17.39 3.56 1.10
CA LYS A 684 18.21 2.68 0.24
C LYS A 684 17.37 2.06 -0.88
N ARG A 685 18.06 1.56 -1.92
CA ARG A 685 17.46 0.85 -3.06
C ARG A 685 16.41 -0.16 -2.59
N GLY A 686 15.23 -0.19 -3.20
CA GLY A 686 14.19 -1.18 -2.87
C GLY A 686 14.72 -2.61 -2.99
N ARG A 687 14.26 -3.51 -2.13
CA ARG A 687 14.69 -4.93 -2.13
C ARG A 687 13.49 -5.85 -2.07
N PHE A 688 13.35 -6.71 -3.06
CA PHE A 688 12.30 -7.72 -3.06
C PHE A 688 12.63 -8.83 -2.08
N GLU A 689 11.72 -9.14 -1.16
CA GLU A 689 11.91 -10.22 -0.18
C GLU A 689 11.23 -11.52 -0.60
N GLY A 690 10.11 -11.43 -1.32
CA GLY A 690 9.34 -12.60 -1.71
C GLY A 690 7.84 -12.35 -1.72
N ILE A 691 7.08 -13.41 -1.47
CA ILE A 691 5.62 -13.34 -1.37
C ILE A 691 5.15 -13.94 -0.05
N SER A 692 4.22 -13.29 0.63
CA SER A 692 3.53 -13.81 1.80
C SER A 692 2.14 -14.29 1.44
N ILE A 693 1.77 -15.48 1.91
CA ILE A 693 0.43 -16.06 1.77
C ILE A 693 -0.04 -16.45 3.16
N SER A 694 -1.30 -16.18 3.51
CA SER A 694 -1.84 -16.62 4.81
C SER A 694 -1.77 -18.15 4.95
N GLU A 695 -1.53 -18.64 6.15
CA GLU A 695 -1.38 -20.09 6.42
C GLU A 695 -2.54 -20.94 5.84
N GLY A 696 -3.78 -20.49 6.02
CA GLY A 696 -4.98 -21.18 5.51
C GLY A 696 -5.11 -21.27 3.98
N HIS A 697 -4.34 -20.48 3.22
CA HIS A 697 -4.35 -20.50 1.75
C HIS A 697 -3.02 -21.01 1.16
N ALA A 698 -2.00 -21.27 1.98
CA ALA A 698 -0.70 -21.70 1.50
C ALA A 698 -0.76 -23.02 0.73
N ALA A 699 -1.75 -23.87 1.05
CA ALA A 699 -2.00 -25.11 0.31
C ALA A 699 -2.43 -24.87 -1.16
N LEU A 700 -3.00 -23.71 -1.47
CA LEU A 700 -3.46 -23.39 -2.82
C LEU A 700 -2.31 -22.90 -3.72
N PHE A 701 -1.13 -22.66 -3.17
CA PHE A 701 0.06 -22.24 -3.90
C PHE A 701 0.83 -23.44 -4.45
N SER A 702 1.16 -23.43 -5.75
CA SER A 702 1.81 -24.56 -6.42
C SER A 702 3.18 -24.26 -7.00
N GLY A 703 3.59 -22.99 -7.13
CA GLY A 703 4.95 -22.70 -7.59
C GLY A 703 5.21 -21.22 -7.93
N PHE A 704 6.50 -20.89 -7.95
CA PHE A 704 7.06 -19.60 -8.36
C PHE A 704 7.97 -19.80 -9.58
N PHE A 705 7.83 -18.95 -10.59
CA PHE A 705 8.57 -19.03 -11.84
C PHE A 705 9.12 -17.66 -12.24
N THR A 706 10.33 -17.62 -12.80
CA THR A 706 10.76 -16.49 -13.62
C THR A 706 10.23 -16.69 -15.03
N VAL A 707 9.88 -15.61 -15.71
CA VAL A 707 9.25 -15.67 -17.04
C VAL A 707 10.12 -14.92 -18.04
N ASP A 708 10.67 -15.65 -19.00
CA ASP A 708 11.38 -15.06 -20.13
C ASP A 708 10.38 -14.62 -21.20
N ILE A 709 10.15 -13.31 -21.30
CA ILE A 709 9.20 -12.69 -22.22
C ILE A 709 9.94 -11.86 -23.26
N ASP A 710 9.58 -12.06 -24.53
CA ASP A 710 10.04 -11.28 -25.67
C ASP A 710 10.06 -9.77 -25.36
N ASP A 711 11.21 -9.13 -25.59
CA ASP A 711 11.42 -7.68 -25.40
C ASP A 711 10.48 -6.81 -26.26
N ALA A 712 9.84 -7.38 -27.29
CA ALA A 712 8.73 -6.76 -28.01
C ALA A 712 7.54 -6.42 -27.09
N VAL A 713 7.33 -7.19 -26.01
CA VAL A 713 6.35 -6.88 -24.95
C VAL A 713 6.97 -5.90 -23.98
N ARG A 714 6.69 -4.61 -24.20
CA ARG A 714 7.24 -3.52 -23.39
C ARG A 714 6.43 -3.23 -22.12
N ILE A 715 5.10 -3.40 -22.18
CA ILE A 715 4.22 -3.21 -21.02
C ILE A 715 4.18 -4.51 -20.23
N LEU A 716 4.60 -4.46 -18.97
CA LEU A 716 4.56 -5.59 -18.03
C LEU A 716 3.49 -5.34 -16.96
N PRO A 717 2.21 -5.71 -17.21
CA PRO A 717 1.17 -5.55 -16.20
C PRO A 717 1.31 -6.62 -15.11
N THR A 718 0.76 -6.34 -13.94
CA THR A 718 0.36 -7.41 -13.03
C THR A 718 -0.92 -8.03 -13.58
N ILE A 719 -0.94 -9.32 -13.92
CA ILE A 719 -2.08 -9.96 -14.58
C ILE A 719 -2.35 -11.37 -14.05
N GLN A 720 -3.62 -11.66 -13.81
CA GLN A 720 -4.13 -12.96 -13.41
C GLN A 720 -4.70 -13.67 -14.64
N ILE A 721 -4.07 -14.75 -15.04
CA ILE A 721 -4.43 -15.51 -16.22
C ILE A 721 -5.02 -16.85 -15.78
N PRO A 722 -6.34 -17.03 -15.89
CA PRO A 722 -6.96 -18.31 -15.59
C PRO A 722 -6.76 -19.31 -16.72
N ARG A 723 -6.62 -20.59 -16.36
CA ARG A 723 -6.53 -21.68 -17.33
C ARG A 723 -7.78 -21.74 -18.21
N ASP A 724 -8.95 -21.58 -17.60
CA ASP A 724 -10.20 -21.36 -18.34
C ASP A 724 -10.37 -19.88 -18.70
N ARG A 725 -10.14 -19.57 -19.97
CA ARG A 725 -10.23 -18.22 -20.54
C ARG A 725 -11.59 -17.56 -20.37
N ARG A 726 -12.67 -18.31 -20.11
CA ARG A 726 -14.00 -17.72 -19.88
C ARG A 726 -14.05 -16.80 -18.66
N PHE A 727 -13.14 -16.99 -17.71
CA PHE A 727 -13.02 -16.18 -16.50
C PHE A 727 -12.04 -15.00 -16.66
N LEU A 728 -11.34 -14.90 -17.79
CA LEU A 728 -10.45 -13.77 -18.07
C LEU A 728 -11.27 -12.50 -18.31
N ARG A 729 -11.04 -11.48 -17.48
CA ARG A 729 -11.73 -10.18 -17.58
C ARG A 729 -10.84 -9.20 -18.30
N THR A 730 -11.19 -8.88 -19.54
CA THR A 730 -10.33 -8.10 -20.44
C THR A 730 -10.49 -6.58 -20.33
N TYR A 731 -11.31 -6.09 -19.39
CA TYR A 731 -11.49 -4.65 -19.18
C TYR A 731 -11.98 -4.34 -17.78
N LYS A 732 -11.66 -3.13 -17.31
CA LYS A 732 -12.10 -2.62 -16.01
C LYS A 732 -13.52 -2.06 -16.10
N THR A 733 -14.22 -2.05 -14.96
CA THR A 733 -15.61 -1.58 -14.84
C THR A 733 -15.81 -0.74 -13.59
N GLY A 734 -16.76 0.20 -13.64
CA GLY A 734 -17.15 1.03 -12.50
C GLY A 734 -18.34 0.47 -11.73
N ASP A 735 -18.65 1.06 -10.58
CA ASP A 735 -19.75 0.65 -9.69
C ASP A 735 -21.12 0.62 -10.37
N VAL A 736 -21.40 1.63 -11.19
CA VAL A 736 -22.69 1.75 -11.89
C VAL A 736 -22.91 0.55 -12.80
N GLU A 737 -21.89 0.20 -13.60
CA GLU A 737 -21.97 -0.93 -14.50
C GLU A 737 -22.06 -2.26 -13.74
N ARG A 738 -21.25 -2.44 -12.70
CA ARG A 738 -21.30 -3.65 -11.85
C ARG A 738 -22.68 -3.83 -11.22
N THR A 739 -23.35 -2.74 -10.86
CA THR A 739 -24.71 -2.77 -10.30
C THR A 739 -25.75 -3.14 -11.36
N VAL A 740 -25.65 -2.56 -12.56
CA VAL A 740 -26.56 -2.89 -13.67
C VAL A 740 -26.42 -4.35 -14.10
N ARG A 741 -25.18 -4.87 -14.19
CA ARG A 741 -24.92 -6.30 -14.47
C ARG A 741 -25.53 -7.20 -13.41
N ARG A 742 -25.30 -6.92 -12.13
CA ARG A 742 -25.91 -7.68 -11.01
C ARG A 742 -27.44 -7.75 -11.10
N TRP A 743 -28.08 -6.66 -11.50
CA TRP A 743 -29.52 -6.61 -11.69
C TRP A 743 -29.98 -7.45 -12.89
N MET A 744 -29.27 -7.38 -14.02
CA MET A 744 -29.59 -8.16 -15.23
C MET A 744 -29.34 -9.67 -15.04
N ASP A 745 -28.28 -10.04 -14.32
CA ASP A 745 -27.89 -11.44 -14.08
C ASP A 745 -28.72 -12.13 -12.99
N GLY A 746 -29.73 -11.44 -12.43
CA GLY A 746 -30.78 -12.02 -11.59
C GLY A 746 -30.26 -12.73 -10.34
N CYS A 747 -29.43 -12.07 -9.52
CA CYS A 747 -28.94 -12.57 -8.21
C CYS A 747 -28.36 -13.99 -8.20
N ARG A 748 -27.96 -14.57 -9.35
CA ARG A 748 -27.60 -15.99 -9.46
C ARG A 748 -26.13 -16.32 -9.32
N LYS A 749 -25.26 -15.36 -8.98
CA LYS A 749 -23.86 -15.63 -8.65
C LYS A 749 -23.46 -14.84 -7.41
N ARG A 750 -22.79 -15.53 -6.47
CA ARG A 750 -22.17 -14.88 -5.31
C ARG A 750 -21.34 -13.70 -5.81
N PRO A 751 -21.40 -12.53 -5.13
CA PRO A 751 -20.50 -11.45 -5.46
C PRO A 751 -19.07 -11.95 -5.23
N ILE A 752 -18.26 -11.98 -6.29
CA ILE A 752 -16.80 -11.98 -6.13
C ILE A 752 -16.48 -10.57 -5.68
N SER A 753 -16.27 -10.39 -4.37
CA SER A 753 -15.89 -9.11 -3.80
C SER A 753 -14.50 -8.77 -4.32
N ILE A 754 -14.46 -7.93 -5.34
CA ILE A 754 -13.29 -7.10 -5.58
C ILE A 754 -13.46 -5.92 -4.62
N ASP A 755 -13.26 -6.18 -3.33
CA ASP A 755 -12.66 -5.15 -2.51
C ASP A 755 -11.16 -5.27 -2.79
N PRO A 756 -10.53 -4.26 -3.41
CA PRO A 756 -9.13 -4.04 -3.15
C PRO A 756 -9.03 -4.04 -1.64
N VAL A 757 -8.29 -5.02 -1.08
CA VAL A 757 -7.88 -4.97 0.33
C VAL A 757 -7.53 -3.51 0.60
N GLN A 758 -8.22 -2.90 1.58
CA GLN A 758 -7.90 -1.57 2.05
C GLN A 758 -6.39 -1.51 2.28
N THR A 759 -5.64 -1.05 1.30
CA THR A 759 -4.27 -0.62 1.50
C THR A 759 -4.44 0.65 2.31
N ASN A 760 -4.22 0.52 3.62
CA ASN A 760 -4.24 1.59 4.62
C ASN A 760 -4.15 2.97 3.99
N ASN A 761 -5.23 3.75 4.15
CA ASN A 761 -5.16 5.17 3.85
C ASN A 761 -4.31 5.94 4.87
N ASP A 762 -3.75 5.25 5.86
CA ASP A 762 -3.01 5.85 6.96
C ASP A 762 -1.54 5.48 6.86
N CYS A 763 -0.80 6.25 6.06
CA CYS A 763 0.63 6.44 6.29
C CYS A 763 0.86 7.41 7.47
N TRP A 764 -0.16 7.68 8.30
CA TRP A 764 -0.12 8.67 9.38
C TRP A 764 -0.68 8.21 10.72
N GLU A 765 -1.02 6.93 10.92
CA GLU A 765 -1.31 6.41 12.26
C GLU A 765 -0.72 5.01 12.42
N LEU A 766 0.26 4.92 13.32
CA LEU A 766 0.70 3.67 13.95
C LEU A 766 -0.39 3.22 14.93
N ASP A 767 -0.72 1.93 14.85
CA ASP A 767 -1.45 1.06 15.78
C ASP A 767 -2.60 1.66 16.60
N GLU A 768 -3.81 1.16 16.36
CA GLU A 768 -4.53 0.32 17.34
C GLU A 768 -5.86 -0.21 16.73
N ASP A 769 -6.15 -1.47 17.04
CA ASP A 769 -7.43 -2.19 16.91
C ASP A 769 -7.81 -2.96 15.62
N LEU A 770 -7.34 -4.21 15.60
CA LEU A 770 -8.23 -5.36 15.90
C LEU A 770 -9.69 -5.26 15.41
N LEU A 771 -9.92 -5.30 14.10
CA LEU A 771 -11.23 -5.67 13.54
C LEU A 771 -11.17 -6.98 12.75
N TYR A 772 -10.90 -8.07 13.49
CA TYR A 772 -11.46 -9.41 13.25
C TYR A 772 -12.87 -9.48 13.91
N PRO A 773 -13.74 -10.48 13.66
CA PRO A 773 -14.12 -11.20 12.44
C PRO A 773 -15.68 -11.25 12.27
N PRO A 774 -16.24 -12.09 11.38
CA PRO A 774 -16.93 -13.25 11.97
C PRO A 774 -16.32 -14.54 11.47
N ALA A 775 -15.57 -15.19 12.36
CA ALA A 775 -15.64 -16.62 12.45
C ALA A 775 -17.07 -16.94 12.91
N SER A 776 -17.88 -17.54 12.03
CA SER A 776 -19.01 -18.34 12.47
C SER A 776 -18.50 -19.78 12.67
N PRO A 777 -18.95 -20.49 13.72
CA PRO A 777 -18.17 -21.51 14.44
C PRO A 777 -18.28 -22.91 13.81
N ILE A 778 -17.97 -23.02 12.52
CA ILE A 778 -17.71 -24.29 11.85
C ILE A 778 -16.51 -24.04 10.94
N PHE A 779 -15.37 -24.62 11.28
CA PHE A 779 -14.30 -24.89 10.32
C PHE A 779 -14.91 -25.71 9.18
N ALA A 780 -15.41 -25.04 8.15
CA ALA A 780 -15.65 -25.66 6.87
C ALA A 780 -14.28 -25.79 6.21
N SER A 781 -13.63 -26.91 6.53
CA SER A 781 -12.65 -27.58 5.69
C SER A 781 -12.83 -27.22 4.20
N PRO A 782 -11.82 -26.66 3.53
CA PRO A 782 -11.67 -26.77 2.10
C PRO A 782 -10.87 -28.01 1.69
N LEU A 783 -10.51 -28.91 2.62
CA LEU A 783 -10.21 -30.31 2.28
C LEU A 783 -11.55 -31.01 2.04
N LEU A 784 -12.06 -30.70 0.85
CA LEU A 784 -13.12 -31.39 0.14
C LEU A 784 -13.26 -32.84 0.62
N LYS A 785 -14.45 -33.17 1.14
CA LYS A 785 -15.03 -34.51 1.28
C LYS A 785 -14.02 -35.69 1.27
N GLU A 786 -13.69 -36.19 2.45
CA GLU A 786 -13.06 -37.51 2.64
C GLU A 786 -11.82 -37.76 1.76
N ASP A 787 -10.79 -36.92 1.91
CA ASP A 787 -9.47 -37.23 1.34
C ASP A 787 -8.79 -38.32 2.17
N THR A 788 -8.41 -39.40 1.49
CA THR A 788 -7.48 -40.39 2.06
C THR A 788 -6.11 -39.74 2.28
N LEU A 789 -5.32 -40.20 3.25
CA LEU A 789 -3.94 -39.74 3.48
C LEU A 789 -3.12 -39.70 2.16
N LYS A 790 -3.44 -40.59 1.20
CA LYS A 790 -2.79 -40.69 -0.10
C LYS A 790 -2.96 -39.45 -0.98
N ASP A 791 -4.18 -38.92 -1.10
CA ASP A 791 -4.46 -37.75 -1.94
C ASP A 791 -3.81 -36.48 -1.34
N TYR A 792 -3.76 -36.43 -0.01
CA TYR A 792 -3.07 -35.38 0.73
C TYR A 792 -1.56 -35.36 0.49
N LEU A 793 -0.92 -36.53 0.51
CA LEU A 793 0.52 -36.66 0.28
C LEU A 793 0.91 -36.33 -1.16
N ALA A 794 0.08 -36.71 -2.14
CA ALA A 794 0.32 -36.38 -3.54
C ALA A 794 0.41 -34.87 -3.77
N GLN A 795 -0.45 -34.09 -3.11
CA GLN A 795 -0.42 -32.61 -3.18
C GLN A 795 0.87 -32.04 -2.58
N TRP A 796 1.30 -32.52 -1.40
CA TRP A 796 2.54 -32.07 -0.77
C TRP A 796 3.79 -32.45 -1.56
N GLN A 797 3.83 -33.65 -2.13
CA GLN A 797 4.94 -34.10 -3.00
C GLN A 797 5.08 -33.24 -4.26
N GLN A 798 3.95 -32.88 -4.87
CA GLN A 798 3.95 -31.95 -5.99
C GLN A 798 4.49 -30.57 -5.59
N ARG A 799 4.11 -30.04 -4.41
CA ARG A 799 4.61 -28.74 -3.91
C ARG A 799 6.10 -28.76 -3.57
N LEU A 800 6.59 -29.83 -2.94
CA LEU A 800 8.01 -30.00 -2.61
C LEU A 800 8.93 -29.99 -3.83
N THR A 801 8.41 -30.40 -5.00
CA THR A 801 9.14 -30.34 -6.27
C THR A 801 9.60 -28.92 -6.58
N TYR A 802 8.83 -27.91 -6.17
CA TYR A 802 9.10 -26.51 -6.42
C TYR A 802 9.64 -25.78 -5.18
N ILE A 803 9.30 -26.25 -3.97
CA ILE A 803 9.61 -25.57 -2.70
C ILE A 803 10.11 -26.60 -1.68
N THR A 804 11.40 -26.93 -1.77
CA THR A 804 12.03 -27.97 -0.94
C THR A 804 12.00 -27.67 0.57
N ALA A 805 11.82 -26.41 0.98
CA ALA A 805 11.78 -25.97 2.38
C ALA A 805 10.38 -26.03 3.03
N LEU A 806 9.35 -26.47 2.28
CA LEU A 806 8.02 -26.76 2.85
C LEU A 806 7.99 -28.06 3.67
N SER A 807 9.10 -28.81 3.72
CA SER A 807 9.21 -30.08 4.45
C SER A 807 8.77 -29.95 5.91
N ASP A 808 9.25 -28.93 6.61
CA ASP A 808 9.00 -28.80 8.05
C ASP A 808 7.56 -28.36 8.35
N ALA A 809 7.02 -27.48 7.49
CA ALA A 809 5.62 -27.06 7.56
C ALA A 809 4.67 -28.22 7.22
N ALA A 810 5.00 -29.02 6.20
CA ALA A 810 4.27 -30.22 5.82
C ALA A 810 4.28 -31.26 6.96
N ALA A 811 5.42 -31.45 7.62
CA ALA A 811 5.55 -32.34 8.77
C ALA A 811 4.66 -31.89 9.94
N LEU A 812 4.68 -30.60 10.29
CA LEU A 812 3.87 -30.05 11.38
C LEU A 812 2.37 -30.18 11.10
N ASP A 813 1.94 -29.87 9.89
CA ASP A 813 0.55 -29.94 9.49
C ASP A 813 0.04 -31.41 9.43
N LEU A 814 0.84 -32.34 8.91
CA LEU A 814 0.57 -33.79 9.00
C LEU A 814 0.47 -34.25 10.46
N ALA A 815 1.31 -33.74 11.35
CA ALA A 815 1.27 -34.06 12.77
C ALA A 815 0.02 -33.51 13.48
N ASN A 816 -0.47 -32.34 13.08
CA ASN A 816 -1.73 -31.78 13.58
C ASN A 816 -2.91 -32.65 13.15
N LYS A 817 -2.96 -33.10 11.90
CA LYS A 817 -3.94 -34.09 11.41
C LYS A 817 -3.86 -35.43 12.15
N GLY A 818 -2.65 -35.92 12.40
CA GLY A 818 -2.46 -37.12 13.22
C GLY A 818 -3.06 -36.97 14.61
N THR A 819 -2.95 -35.78 15.22
CA THR A 819 -3.57 -35.46 16.52
C THR A 819 -5.11 -35.44 16.45
N GLU A 820 -5.67 -34.90 15.36
CA GLU A 820 -7.11 -34.86 15.12
C GLU A 820 -7.70 -36.26 14.95
N TRP A 821 -7.13 -37.09 14.06
CA TRP A 821 -7.57 -38.47 13.86
C TRP A 821 -7.43 -39.33 15.11
N PHE A 822 -6.43 -39.07 15.95
CA PHE A 822 -6.33 -39.70 17.26
C PHE A 822 -7.51 -39.34 18.18
N ARG A 823 -7.94 -38.07 18.22
CA ARG A 823 -9.14 -37.64 18.97
C ARG A 823 -10.41 -38.32 18.45
N GLU A 824 -10.49 -38.56 17.15
CA GLU A 824 -11.57 -39.30 16.49
C GLU A 824 -11.51 -40.82 16.69
N LYS A 825 -10.51 -41.34 17.43
CA LYS A 825 -10.23 -42.77 17.64
C LYS A 825 -9.86 -43.53 16.37
N ARG A 826 -9.43 -42.84 15.31
CA ARG A 826 -8.93 -43.42 14.05
C ARG A 826 -7.43 -43.66 14.17
N ILE A 827 -7.06 -44.72 14.89
CA ILE A 827 -5.67 -44.94 15.30
C ILE A 827 -4.73 -45.23 14.13
N GLU A 828 -5.14 -46.04 13.15
CA GLU A 828 -4.29 -46.38 12.00
C GLU A 828 -4.06 -45.17 11.07
N ASP A 829 -5.06 -44.30 10.88
CA ASP A 829 -4.90 -43.06 10.12
C ASP A 829 -3.97 -42.08 10.85
N ALA A 830 -4.11 -41.96 12.18
CA ALA A 830 -3.21 -41.14 13.00
C ALA A 830 -1.76 -41.62 12.91
N ILE A 831 -1.53 -42.94 12.98
CA ILE A 831 -0.21 -43.53 12.77
C ILE A 831 0.30 -43.21 11.37
N GLY A 832 -0.53 -43.33 10.33
CA GLY A 832 -0.19 -42.97 8.96
C GLY A 832 0.23 -41.51 8.80
N ALA A 833 -0.51 -40.57 9.40
CA ALA A 833 -0.19 -39.14 9.38
C ALA A 833 1.14 -38.81 10.07
N TYR A 834 1.39 -39.34 11.28
CA TYR A 834 2.67 -39.11 11.95
C TYR A 834 3.83 -39.81 11.24
N THR A 835 3.60 -40.98 10.63
CA THR A 835 4.62 -41.68 9.83
C THR A 835 4.97 -40.87 8.59
N ALA A 836 3.97 -40.30 7.92
CA ALA A 836 4.22 -39.39 6.82
C ALA A 836 4.95 -38.12 7.29
N ALA A 837 4.60 -37.54 8.43
CA ALA A 837 5.33 -36.40 8.99
C ALA A 837 6.84 -36.71 9.19
N CYS A 838 7.19 -37.93 9.59
CA CYS A 838 8.59 -38.39 9.66
C CYS A 838 9.28 -38.43 8.29
N GLU A 839 8.56 -38.64 7.18
CA GLU A 839 9.15 -38.59 5.84
C GLU A 839 9.53 -37.16 5.44
N PHE A 840 8.78 -36.15 5.93
CA PHE A 840 9.06 -34.75 5.65
C PHE A 840 10.06 -34.14 6.64
N ALA A 841 10.08 -34.59 7.90
CA ALA A 841 11.04 -34.13 8.91
C ALA A 841 11.62 -35.34 9.68
N PRO A 842 12.61 -36.05 9.07
CA PRO A 842 13.14 -37.30 9.62
C PRO A 842 13.90 -37.13 10.94
N ASP A 843 14.37 -35.92 11.22
CA ASP A 843 15.22 -35.62 12.38
C ASP A 843 14.43 -35.12 13.61
N ASP A 844 13.10 -34.95 13.51
CA ASP A 844 12.28 -34.57 14.66
C ASP A 844 11.86 -35.80 15.49
N PRO A 845 12.41 -35.98 16.71
CA PRO A 845 12.10 -37.14 17.54
C PRO A 845 10.65 -37.16 18.02
N LEU A 846 9.94 -36.01 18.05
CA LEU A 846 8.60 -35.92 18.62
C LEU A 846 7.58 -36.74 17.84
N TYR A 847 7.73 -36.88 16.53
CA TYR A 847 6.83 -37.70 15.73
C TYR A 847 6.95 -39.19 16.09
N PHE A 848 8.18 -39.68 16.31
CA PHE A 848 8.41 -41.04 16.77
C PHE A 848 7.88 -41.27 18.20
N VAL A 849 7.94 -40.26 19.08
CA VAL A 849 7.29 -40.32 20.40
C VAL A 849 5.78 -40.48 20.27
N ARG A 850 5.14 -39.71 19.37
CA ARG A 850 3.68 -39.81 19.13
C ARG A 850 3.30 -41.17 18.56
N ILE A 851 4.05 -41.67 17.58
CA ILE A 851 3.86 -43.02 17.01
C ILE A 851 3.97 -44.09 18.11
N GLY A 852 5.01 -44.03 18.94
CA GLY A 852 5.20 -44.98 20.05
C GLY A 852 4.05 -44.96 21.06
N GLN A 853 3.53 -43.78 21.40
CA GLN A 853 2.36 -43.62 22.27
C GLN A 853 1.10 -44.23 21.65
N LEU A 854 0.88 -44.03 20.34
CA LEU A 854 -0.26 -44.61 19.62
C LEU A 854 -0.20 -46.14 19.56
N PHE A 855 0.97 -46.72 19.29
CA PHE A 855 1.16 -48.17 19.32
C PHE A 855 1.00 -48.75 20.73
N GLN A 856 1.53 -48.07 21.75
CA GLN A 856 1.38 -48.47 23.15
C GLN A 856 -0.10 -48.47 23.57
N ASN A 857 -0.86 -47.42 23.21
CA ASN A 857 -2.30 -47.33 23.45
C ASN A 857 -3.10 -48.41 22.70
N SER A 858 -2.55 -48.93 21.60
CA SER A 858 -3.13 -50.01 20.79
C SER A 858 -2.66 -51.41 21.19
N ARG A 859 -1.92 -51.55 22.30
CA ARG A 859 -1.31 -52.82 22.78
C ARG A 859 -0.34 -53.46 21.79
N ARG A 860 0.28 -52.66 20.92
CA ARG A 860 1.30 -53.06 19.94
C ARG A 860 2.69 -52.78 20.50
N SER A 861 3.07 -53.54 21.53
CA SER A 861 4.25 -53.23 22.35
C SER A 861 5.58 -53.31 21.59
N LYS A 862 5.71 -54.20 20.61
CA LYS A 862 6.95 -54.33 19.82
C LYS A 862 7.18 -53.10 18.94
N GLU A 863 6.15 -52.65 18.22
CA GLU A 863 6.23 -51.45 17.38
C GLU A 863 6.40 -50.17 18.20
N ALA A 864 5.82 -50.12 19.41
CA ALA A 864 6.04 -49.01 20.34
C ALA A 864 7.51 -48.93 20.82
N LEU A 865 8.13 -50.07 21.13
CA LEU A 865 9.56 -50.12 21.49
C LEU A 865 10.43 -49.59 20.35
N ASP A 866 10.18 -50.01 19.11
CA ASP A 866 10.96 -49.58 17.96
C ASP A 866 10.81 -48.07 17.69
N ALA A 867 9.60 -47.52 17.84
CA ALA A 867 9.36 -46.08 17.70
C ALA A 867 10.06 -45.27 18.81
N TYR A 868 10.00 -45.72 20.07
CA TYR A 868 10.69 -45.05 21.16
C TYR A 868 12.22 -45.13 21.04
N LYS A 869 12.78 -46.24 20.57
CA LYS A 869 14.21 -46.35 20.28
C LYS A 869 14.65 -45.34 19.21
N LYS A 870 13.90 -45.21 18.12
CA LYS A 870 14.17 -44.20 17.08
C LYS A 870 14.14 -42.78 17.64
N ALA A 871 13.15 -42.44 18.48
CA ALA A 871 13.09 -41.15 19.14
C ALA A 871 14.31 -40.86 20.02
N ILE A 872 14.77 -41.86 20.78
CA ILE A 872 15.93 -41.74 21.68
C ILE A 872 17.26 -41.67 20.91
N ILE A 873 17.38 -42.36 19.77
CA ILE A 873 18.54 -42.23 18.88
C ILE A 873 18.63 -40.81 18.32
N LEU A 874 17.50 -40.19 17.95
CA LEU A 874 17.47 -38.81 17.46
C LEU A 874 17.71 -37.78 18.57
N ARG A 875 17.20 -38.05 19.78
CA ARG A 875 17.35 -37.18 20.95
C ARG A 875 17.38 -37.99 22.26
N PRO A 876 18.56 -38.27 22.82
CA PRO A 876 18.72 -39.16 23.97
C PRO A 876 18.28 -38.57 25.31
N ASP A 877 18.08 -37.26 25.42
CA ASP A 877 17.64 -36.54 26.63
C ASP A 877 16.11 -36.49 26.82
N LEU A 878 15.33 -37.21 26.00
CA LEU A 878 13.88 -37.33 26.15
C LEU A 878 13.49 -38.25 27.32
N LEU A 879 13.61 -37.73 28.55
CA LEU A 879 13.42 -38.48 29.80
C LEU A 879 12.08 -39.24 29.89
N ASP A 880 10.95 -38.63 29.52
CA ASP A 880 9.64 -39.31 29.53
C ASP A 880 9.61 -40.49 28.54
N THR A 881 10.24 -40.33 27.37
CA THR A 881 10.33 -41.37 26.34
C THR A 881 11.25 -42.50 26.80
N ALA A 882 12.38 -42.16 27.42
CA ALA A 882 13.30 -43.14 27.99
C ALA A 882 12.66 -43.94 29.14
N HIS A 883 11.89 -43.27 30.02
CA HIS A 883 11.12 -43.95 31.05
C HIS A 883 10.08 -44.90 30.46
N ARG A 884 9.38 -44.51 29.40
CA ARG A 884 8.43 -45.36 28.69
C ARG A 884 9.12 -46.55 28.03
N LEU A 885 10.27 -46.33 27.40
CA LEU A 885 11.09 -47.38 26.80
C LEU A 885 11.54 -48.40 27.85
N ASN A 886 12.12 -47.94 28.97
CA ASN A 886 12.60 -48.79 30.05
C ASN A 886 11.46 -49.58 30.70
N LYS A 887 10.33 -48.93 30.98
CA LYS A 887 9.14 -49.58 31.55
C LYS A 887 8.59 -50.65 30.61
N LEU A 888 8.40 -50.31 29.34
CA LEU A 888 7.86 -51.23 28.35
C LEU A 888 8.82 -52.40 28.08
N SER A 889 10.13 -52.15 28.13
CA SER A 889 11.16 -53.18 27.98
C SER A 889 11.18 -54.16 29.17
N ALA A 890 10.96 -53.65 30.38
CA ALA A 890 10.84 -54.48 31.60
C ALA A 890 9.58 -55.36 31.56
N GLU A 891 8.47 -54.87 31.00
CA GLU A 891 7.25 -55.65 30.75
C GLU A 891 7.44 -56.75 29.69
N THR A 892 8.45 -56.60 28.81
CA THR A 892 8.81 -57.60 27.78
C THR A 892 9.97 -58.52 28.19
N GLU A 893 10.52 -58.37 29.40
CA GLU A 893 11.58 -59.19 30.01
C GLU A 893 12.89 -59.34 29.18
N ASP A 894 13.30 -58.32 28.42
CA ASP A 894 14.55 -58.36 27.63
C ASP A 894 15.57 -57.28 28.05
N PRO A 895 16.27 -57.46 29.20
CA PRO A 895 17.26 -56.51 29.70
C PRO A 895 18.56 -56.49 28.87
N ALA A 896 18.87 -57.57 28.13
CA ALA A 896 20.08 -57.66 27.32
C ALA A 896 19.97 -56.75 26.08
N MET A 897 18.83 -56.77 25.40
CA MET A 897 18.56 -55.86 24.29
C MET A 897 18.57 -54.39 24.72
N LEU A 898 18.03 -54.08 25.91
CA LEU A 898 18.02 -52.71 26.43
C LEU A 898 19.43 -52.21 26.76
N ARG A 899 20.29 -53.09 27.30
CA ARG A 899 21.71 -52.77 27.52
C ARG A 899 22.40 -52.42 26.21
N ASP A 900 22.27 -53.28 25.21
CA ASP A 900 22.93 -53.10 23.92
C ASP A 900 22.46 -51.82 23.23
N PHE A 901 21.18 -51.48 23.38
CA PHE A 901 20.62 -50.22 22.89
C PHE A 901 21.25 -48.99 23.58
N TRP A 902 21.33 -48.96 24.92
CA TRP A 902 21.94 -47.82 25.62
C TRP A 902 23.44 -47.68 25.35
N LEU A 903 24.14 -48.80 25.13
CA LEU A 903 25.53 -48.80 24.66
C LEU A 903 25.64 -48.20 23.25
N GLN A 904 24.74 -48.57 22.33
CA GLN A 904 24.69 -47.98 20.99
C GLN A 904 24.41 -46.47 21.04
N VAL A 905 23.53 -46.02 21.94
CA VAL A 905 23.28 -44.58 22.14
C VAL A 905 24.56 -43.86 22.59
N LEU A 906 25.37 -44.48 23.46
CA LEU A 906 26.66 -43.93 23.89
C LEU A 906 27.71 -43.91 22.78
N GLU A 907 27.68 -44.83 21.82
CA GLU A 907 28.57 -44.74 20.65
C GLU A 907 28.29 -43.45 19.83
N THR A 908 27.03 -43.03 19.78
CA THR A 908 26.61 -41.82 19.04
C THR A 908 26.71 -40.55 19.90
N TYR A 909 26.45 -40.66 21.20
CA TYR A 909 26.49 -39.58 22.17
C TYR A 909 27.33 -39.96 23.40
N PRO A 910 28.67 -39.96 23.29
CA PRO A 910 29.58 -40.52 24.30
C PRO A 910 29.44 -39.87 25.68
N ASP A 911 29.20 -38.56 25.70
CA ASP A 911 29.10 -37.78 26.94
C ASP A 911 27.66 -37.69 27.48
N ASN A 912 26.68 -38.41 26.92
CA ASN A 912 25.31 -38.31 27.42
C ASN A 912 25.17 -38.96 28.80
N ARG A 913 25.05 -38.14 29.84
CA ARG A 913 24.91 -38.58 31.23
C ARG A 913 23.81 -39.62 31.41
N TYR A 914 22.62 -39.39 30.88
CA TYR A 914 21.48 -40.30 31.13
C TYR A 914 21.71 -41.66 30.47
N ALA A 915 22.11 -41.69 29.21
CA ALA A 915 22.45 -42.94 28.51
C ALA A 915 23.60 -43.69 29.22
N GLY A 916 24.62 -42.94 29.66
CA GLY A 916 25.75 -43.45 30.45
C GLY A 916 25.31 -44.13 31.73
N MET A 917 24.39 -43.49 32.44
CA MET A 917 23.78 -44.02 33.65
C MET A 917 22.95 -45.28 33.38
N GLN A 918 22.12 -45.29 32.33
CA GLN A 918 21.31 -46.47 31.99
C GLN A 918 22.17 -47.67 31.56
N ALA A 919 23.20 -47.43 30.73
CA ALA A 919 24.12 -48.47 30.31
C ALA A 919 24.92 -49.03 31.49
N GLY A 920 25.47 -48.16 32.35
CA GLY A 920 26.22 -48.58 33.54
C GLY A 920 25.37 -49.41 34.51
N ILE A 921 24.13 -48.99 34.79
CA ILE A 921 23.21 -49.75 35.66
C ILE A 921 22.91 -51.13 35.08
N LEU A 922 22.70 -51.22 33.77
CA LEU A 922 22.44 -52.50 33.11
C LEU A 922 23.69 -53.39 33.09
N LEU A 923 24.88 -52.84 32.89
CA LEU A 923 26.14 -53.59 33.00
C LEU A 923 26.38 -54.08 34.42
N ASP A 924 26.08 -53.27 35.43
CA ASP A 924 26.14 -53.67 36.84
C ASP A 924 25.18 -54.84 37.11
N TYR A 925 23.97 -54.81 36.53
CA TYR A 925 23.02 -55.92 36.59
C TYR A 925 23.58 -57.21 35.95
N PHE A 926 24.32 -57.08 34.85
CA PHE A 926 25.01 -58.19 34.19
C PHE A 926 26.38 -58.54 34.81
N LYS A 927 26.77 -57.87 35.90
CA LYS A 927 28.04 -58.03 36.62
C LYS A 927 29.30 -57.70 35.79
N ASP A 928 29.16 -56.91 34.73
CA ASP A 928 30.30 -56.39 33.96
C ASP A 928 30.80 -55.07 34.56
N HIS A 929 31.36 -55.18 35.76
CA HIS A 929 31.81 -54.03 36.54
C HIS A 929 33.01 -53.31 35.92
N ALA A 930 33.81 -54.03 35.11
CA ALA A 930 34.97 -53.44 34.43
C ALA A 930 34.53 -52.47 33.34
N GLN A 931 33.59 -52.87 32.47
CA GLN A 931 33.04 -52.00 31.44
C GLN A 931 32.16 -50.89 32.04
N SER A 932 31.41 -51.21 33.10
CA SER A 932 30.62 -50.23 33.84
C SER A 932 31.48 -49.10 34.43
N ALA A 933 32.61 -49.44 35.06
CA ALA A 933 33.57 -48.46 35.55
C ALA A 933 34.14 -47.58 34.44
N GLU A 934 34.40 -48.12 33.26
CA GLU A 934 34.88 -47.34 32.11
C GLU A 934 33.86 -46.31 31.64
N ILE A 935 32.58 -46.70 31.57
CA ILE A 935 31.49 -45.80 31.22
C ILE A 935 31.31 -44.73 32.29
N TYR A 936 31.22 -45.09 33.57
CA TYR A 936 31.08 -44.10 34.64
C TYR A 936 32.29 -43.16 34.72
N ASN A 937 33.51 -43.64 34.44
CA ASN A 937 34.71 -42.80 34.37
C ASN A 937 34.63 -41.80 33.22
N HIS A 938 34.16 -42.25 32.06
CA HIS A 938 33.93 -41.37 30.91
C HIS A 938 32.90 -40.29 31.25
N ILE A 939 31.75 -40.66 31.84
CA ILE A 939 30.73 -39.69 32.27
C ILE A 939 31.25 -38.77 33.37
N HIS A 940 32.02 -39.29 34.34
CA HIS A 940 32.62 -38.49 35.41
C HIS A 940 33.55 -37.40 34.86
N LYS A 941 34.35 -37.69 33.82
CA LYS A 941 35.20 -36.67 33.19
C LYS A 941 34.40 -35.49 32.63
N SER A 942 33.22 -35.77 32.08
CA SER A 942 32.33 -34.76 31.50
C SER A 942 31.44 -34.09 32.56
N TYR A 943 31.18 -34.76 33.68
CA TYR A 943 30.42 -34.25 34.84
C TYR A 943 31.18 -34.48 36.16
N PRO A 944 32.27 -33.72 36.39
CA PRO A 944 33.21 -33.98 37.49
C PRO A 944 32.62 -33.73 38.88
N ASP A 945 31.53 -32.96 38.99
CA ASP A 945 30.87 -32.66 40.25
C ASP A 945 29.66 -33.57 40.54
N ASP A 946 29.37 -34.56 39.68
CA ASP A 946 28.27 -35.50 39.89
C ASP A 946 28.65 -36.61 40.87
N PHE A 947 28.40 -36.34 42.14
CA PHE A 947 28.69 -37.26 43.23
C PHE A 947 28.01 -38.64 43.08
N TYR A 948 26.85 -38.71 42.40
CA TYR A 948 26.17 -40.00 42.20
C TYR A 948 26.95 -40.91 41.23
N VAL A 949 27.49 -40.33 40.14
CA VAL A 949 28.35 -41.05 39.19
C VAL A 949 29.67 -41.44 39.86
N ILE A 950 30.28 -40.53 40.63
CA ILE A 950 31.52 -40.79 41.38
C ILE A 950 31.33 -41.99 42.31
N ARG A 951 30.20 -42.03 43.02
CA ARG A 951 29.88 -43.13 43.93
C ARG A 951 29.81 -44.48 43.22
N LEU A 952 29.13 -44.53 42.08
CA LEU A 952 29.02 -45.76 41.28
C LEU A 952 30.35 -46.15 40.63
N LEU A 953 31.15 -45.17 40.22
CA LEU A 953 32.47 -45.37 39.64
C LEU A 953 33.43 -45.99 40.65
N ILE A 954 33.57 -45.38 41.83
CA ILE A 954 34.49 -45.87 42.87
C ILE A 954 34.13 -47.31 43.27
N ARG A 955 32.84 -47.58 43.50
CA ARG A 955 32.35 -48.94 43.77
C ARG A 955 32.75 -49.91 42.67
N ASN A 956 32.50 -49.57 41.40
CA ASN A 956 32.81 -50.46 40.28
C ASN A 956 34.32 -50.60 40.03
N LEU A 957 35.14 -49.58 40.30
CA LEU A 957 36.61 -49.68 40.23
C LEU A 957 37.15 -50.66 41.27
N PHE A 958 36.63 -50.63 42.50
CA PHE A 958 36.98 -51.61 43.53
C PHE A 958 36.60 -53.03 43.12
N VAL A 959 35.36 -53.26 42.69
CA VAL A 959 34.86 -54.59 42.29
C VAL A 959 35.56 -55.12 41.03
N ALA A 960 36.02 -54.22 40.16
CA ALA A 960 36.83 -54.51 38.97
C ALA A 960 38.34 -54.59 39.24
N GLU A 961 38.78 -54.54 40.51
CA GLU A 961 40.18 -54.70 40.95
C GLU A 961 41.12 -53.59 40.42
N LYS A 962 40.57 -52.44 40.00
CA LYS A 962 41.31 -51.23 39.59
C LYS A 962 41.62 -50.34 40.80
N TYR A 963 42.29 -50.91 41.80
CA TYR A 963 42.49 -50.32 43.13
C TYR A 963 43.22 -48.98 43.11
N THR A 964 44.27 -48.85 42.29
CA THR A 964 45.06 -47.61 42.18
C THR A 964 44.22 -46.43 41.71
N GLU A 965 43.35 -46.65 40.72
CA GLU A 965 42.42 -45.66 40.21
C GLU A 965 41.33 -45.35 41.24
N ALA A 966 40.82 -46.37 41.94
CA ALA A 966 39.81 -46.21 42.99
C ALA A 966 40.33 -45.33 44.13
N TYR A 967 41.53 -45.62 44.67
CA TYR A 967 42.11 -44.86 45.77
C TYR A 967 42.45 -43.42 45.38
N ALA A 968 42.99 -43.20 44.17
CA ALA A 968 43.25 -41.85 43.68
C ALA A 968 41.96 -41.02 43.57
N LEU A 969 40.87 -41.63 43.09
CA LEU A 969 39.58 -40.97 42.98
C LEU A 969 38.94 -40.72 44.36
N VAL A 970 39.12 -41.61 45.33
CA VAL A 970 38.68 -41.42 46.72
C VAL A 970 39.41 -40.23 47.35
N GLU A 971 40.74 -40.15 47.23
CA GLU A 971 41.53 -39.03 47.75
C GLU A 971 41.11 -37.71 47.12
N GLN A 972 40.92 -37.71 45.80
CA GLN A 972 40.41 -36.55 45.08
C GLN A 972 39.00 -36.16 45.56
N SER A 973 38.13 -37.14 45.80
CA SER A 973 36.75 -36.91 46.25
C SER A 973 36.69 -36.34 47.67
N VAL A 974 37.54 -36.82 48.58
CA VAL A 974 37.64 -36.29 49.96
C VAL A 974 38.12 -34.84 49.95
N SER A 975 39.09 -34.51 49.10
CA SER A 975 39.55 -33.12 48.96
C SER A 975 38.51 -32.22 48.30
N ARG A 976 37.71 -32.75 47.37
CA ARG A 976 36.77 -31.97 46.55
C ARG A 976 35.41 -31.78 47.22
N PHE A 977 34.96 -32.75 48.02
CA PHE A 977 33.66 -32.76 48.71
C PHE A 977 33.85 -32.98 50.23
N PRO A 978 34.47 -32.02 50.95
CA PRO A 978 34.76 -32.16 52.38
C PRO A 978 33.50 -32.24 53.26
N ASP A 979 32.37 -31.77 52.73
CA ASP A 979 31.03 -31.81 53.31
C ASP A 979 30.31 -33.15 53.10
N ARG A 980 30.89 -34.05 52.29
CA ARG A 980 30.33 -35.38 51.95
C ARG A 980 31.22 -36.52 52.43
N ILE A 981 32.10 -36.26 53.40
CA ILE A 981 33.03 -37.28 53.95
C ILE A 981 32.26 -38.49 54.47
N GLU A 982 31.10 -38.27 55.09
CA GLU A 982 30.22 -39.35 55.56
C GLU A 982 29.77 -40.27 54.41
N ASP A 983 29.25 -39.69 53.32
CA ASP A 983 28.82 -40.46 52.15
C ASP A 983 29.99 -41.18 51.43
N ILE A 984 31.21 -40.61 51.49
CA ILE A 984 32.41 -41.23 50.93
C ILE A 984 32.82 -42.44 51.77
N ALA A 985 32.75 -42.35 53.09
CA ALA A 985 33.01 -43.48 53.98
C ALA A 985 31.98 -44.59 53.80
N ASP A 986 30.68 -44.25 53.75
CA ASP A 986 29.59 -45.21 53.50
C ASP A 986 29.81 -45.98 52.19
N MET A 987 30.24 -45.28 51.14
CA MET A 987 30.57 -45.88 49.85
C MET A 987 31.78 -46.82 49.94
N LEU A 988 32.81 -46.46 50.70
CA LEU A 988 33.97 -47.33 50.95
C LEU A 988 33.54 -48.58 51.72
N ILE A 989 32.71 -48.44 52.76
CA ILE A 989 32.14 -49.56 53.53
C ILE A 989 31.35 -50.49 52.60
N ALA A 990 30.48 -49.94 51.76
CA ALA A 990 29.72 -50.73 50.77
C ALA A 990 30.65 -51.46 49.78
N SER A 991 31.71 -50.80 49.32
CA SER A 991 32.69 -51.39 48.40
C SER A 991 33.52 -52.50 49.07
N GLY A 992 33.95 -52.28 50.32
CA GLY A 992 34.64 -53.28 51.14
C GLY A 992 33.77 -54.50 51.43
N TYR A 993 32.49 -54.28 51.68
CA TYR A 993 31.51 -55.36 51.88
C TYR A 993 31.34 -56.20 50.62
N GLU A 994 31.15 -55.57 49.47
CA GLU A 994 31.04 -56.29 48.20
C GLU A 994 32.32 -57.07 47.85
N LEU A 995 33.50 -56.49 48.09
CA LEU A 995 34.78 -57.18 47.92
C LEU A 995 34.89 -58.43 48.83
N SER A 996 34.46 -58.31 50.09
CA SER A 996 34.44 -59.42 51.06
C SER A 996 33.48 -60.54 50.63
N GLN A 997 32.28 -60.18 50.16
CA GLN A 997 31.29 -61.18 49.68
C GLN A 997 31.76 -61.91 48.42
N LEU A 998 32.52 -61.24 47.56
CA LEU A 998 33.04 -61.85 46.32
C LEU A 998 34.26 -62.77 46.56
N GLN A 999 34.80 -62.84 47.78
CA GLN A 999 36.03 -63.59 48.15
C GLN A 999 37.24 -63.29 47.25
N LYS A 1000 37.25 -62.12 46.59
CA LYS A 1000 38.24 -61.79 45.57
C LYS A 1000 39.59 -61.37 46.17
N ASP A 1001 39.57 -60.54 47.21
CA ASP A 1001 40.78 -60.19 47.97
C ASP A 1001 40.40 -59.63 49.36
N ASN A 1002 40.56 -60.44 50.40
CA ASN A 1002 40.19 -60.05 51.76
C ASN A 1002 41.11 -58.97 52.35
N ASN A 1003 42.36 -58.88 51.87
CA ASN A 1003 43.30 -57.87 52.33
C ASN A 1003 42.90 -56.48 51.84
N GLU A 1004 42.40 -56.37 50.61
CA GLU A 1004 41.97 -55.06 50.10
C GLU A 1004 40.61 -54.66 50.62
N ALA A 1005 39.71 -55.61 50.90
CA ALA A 1005 38.51 -55.32 51.67
C ALA A 1005 38.85 -54.72 53.05
N GLU A 1006 39.80 -55.31 53.79
CA GLU A 1006 40.30 -54.78 55.06
C GLU A 1006 40.91 -53.38 54.89
N THR A 1007 41.74 -53.17 53.86
CA THR A 1007 42.35 -51.86 53.56
C THR A 1007 41.29 -50.79 53.25
N VAL A 1008 40.23 -51.14 52.50
CA VAL A 1008 39.12 -50.23 52.20
C VAL A 1008 38.32 -49.87 53.47
N TYR A 1009 38.07 -50.83 54.36
CA TYR A 1009 37.43 -50.57 55.65
C TYR A 1009 38.29 -49.68 56.55
N LEU A 1010 39.60 -49.92 56.62
CA LEU A 1010 40.53 -49.06 57.35
C LEU A 1010 40.58 -47.63 56.80
N LEU A 1011 40.42 -47.46 55.48
CA LEU A 1011 40.31 -46.14 54.87
C LEU A 1011 39.01 -45.44 55.26
N ALA A 1012 37.89 -46.16 55.32
CA ALA A 1012 36.61 -45.62 55.80
C ALA A 1012 36.70 -45.18 57.27
N LEU A 1013 37.26 -46.03 58.15
CA LEU A 1013 37.51 -45.71 59.57
C LEU A 1013 38.45 -44.51 59.76
N LYS A 1014 39.41 -44.31 58.83
CA LYS A 1014 40.28 -43.13 58.86
C LYS A 1014 39.52 -41.83 58.56
N LEU A 1015 38.48 -41.91 57.73
CA LEU A 1015 37.59 -40.79 57.41
C LEU A 1015 36.56 -40.54 58.53
N ILE A 1016 36.04 -41.60 59.15
CA ILE A 1016 35.12 -41.54 60.30
C ILE A 1016 35.62 -42.48 61.41
N PRO A 1017 36.41 -41.99 62.36
CA PRO A 1017 37.00 -42.81 63.42
C PRO A 1017 36.01 -43.43 64.40
N ASP A 1018 34.80 -42.87 64.47
CA ASP A 1018 33.75 -43.26 65.42
C ASP A 1018 32.64 -44.12 64.77
N ASP A 1019 32.83 -44.62 63.55
CA ASP A 1019 31.84 -45.49 62.88
C ASP A 1019 31.79 -46.88 63.54
N PRO A 1020 30.64 -47.32 64.11
CA PRO A 1020 30.52 -48.60 64.78
C PRO A 1020 30.38 -49.81 63.83
N TYR A 1021 30.27 -49.61 62.51
CA TYR A 1021 30.01 -50.65 61.51
C TYR A 1021 31.24 -51.15 60.74
#